data_AF-A0A7C5EJ47-F1
#
_entry.id   AF-A0A7C5EJ47-F1
#
_cell.length_a   1.000
_cell.length_b   1.000
_cell.length_c   1.000
_cell.angle_alpha   90.00
_cell.angle_beta   90.00
_cell.angle_gamma   90.00
#
_symmetry.space_group_name_H-M   'P 1'
#
loop_
_entity.id
_entity.type
_entity.pdbx_description
1 polymer ?
#
loop_
_entity_poly.entity_id
_entity_poly.type
_entity_poly.pdbx_seq_one_letter_code
_entity_poly.pdbx_strand_id
1 'polypeptide(L)'
;MCQRFGGSDTHSSGHRNVPDTVRVRQVPFSGAPPMRNPTRTFALSILALILIPQAVMSQYSYRYFEQTISLVPETRRVAVLTDGSPSDLARLEDLRDTEHLEVLPKPGWVIVTLRDAHTAVQMEGVIQEFLGLNFAFVSPVLHTQEGGTMIITPEAIVRFDSIVSEVSIAGALEEAGFTTVSEDDWAGISRARLVRTDMRNGFDVLRTVNRLADRSDVVYAEPDFIGFGKACGGPPVNDPGYPALWGFDNAPPNTTTSPISLTVSGTSDLDMNIPEAWQLTRGSSNVVVAVIDTGIELTHPDLATNIAGGFDTTSSGSTTGAPVNLAVDQHGTAVAGCIVAEDDNGIGIVGVAPDAKVLSARAHDGLSPSPAFSYSPSSVAMALDLIANMGVRITCNANTYGVPAASITTKYAETHDAGIIHFASSGNGSSTAVQYPALLPSVIAVGGVTPNGVSYGDHGMDLDLVAPATLLLTTDLTGANGSNTTADYATNNGTSFSCAYAAGIAALMISDTPELLRAQVQTALLASAKRNIANSSVSLADPQTFGHGLVDAFAALRAARDIAPPPVLLELLGQQADSRFGRSVALLRDLSGGGPPYVAVGAPQFDGPNGMASGRVYIYDTATGMEVTHYDGDGPGDFFGFSLAAVPSSSSGYENLLVGAPRLNHPSMLPGYAKLVDLTQVACTIQGGSNMAPGDNFGYSVAAVGALAPNTFEVVVGAPSIDAANQNGYIRVFAICNGSGILPSGTLGAYGPNEQFGFAVAGGDLDADGIPDILAGAPFHGVNSNPPGAGGGIEAFGGNASLSLPSLGGSSSPNAGDNFGYSLAILNNLDLNGSQCIAIGIPGLTQTVPGRVCFNTGPPSFAQISDITGGVGDEYGTAMAVVGDITGDMRPELAVGAPRNFGAAGEVRIESIAPIDAAGTLGAVTLLSIPGVSAGADAGRSLASGVDVDGDGINDLAVGSPQENTSGPNAGAVRIYRLPALSQPVGPAGQGTGDGFCSLTIDGLNGGPTRTVPVDVGKPFTLYYTEPGASGRVLLGRFGVVPSFSETYVLPPFIGGSMVFDPVDPSIVCLYNTFFATPSCPTVSPVGDLVASVAGGTTTFPFQLTMQGIAYKPTTGGYVISNAVSLKVQTP
;
A
#
# COMPACT_ATOMS: atom_id res chain seq x y z
N MET A 1 13.01 34.00 -9.06
CA MET A 1 13.32 35.45 -8.99
C MET A 1 12.05 36.21 -8.63
N CYS A 2 11.97 36.72 -7.40
CA CYS A 2 11.00 37.77 -7.03
C CYS A 2 11.71 39.12 -7.06
N GLN A 3 11.09 40.12 -7.69
CA GLN A 3 11.20 41.49 -7.21
C GLN A 3 9.82 42.16 -7.30
N ARG A 4 9.25 42.43 -6.12
CA ARG A 4 8.22 43.45 -5.91
C ARG A 4 8.87 44.83 -6.03
N PHE A 5 8.19 45.75 -6.70
CA PHE A 5 7.98 47.11 -6.16
C PHE A 5 6.63 47.61 -6.65
N GLY A 6 5.80 48.06 -5.70
CA GLY A 6 4.57 48.79 -5.98
C GLY A 6 4.87 50.23 -6.43
N GLY A 7 3.98 50.76 -7.25
CA GLY A 7 3.99 52.15 -7.70
C GLY A 7 2.69 52.45 -8.44
N SER A 8 1.82 53.18 -7.76
CA SER A 8 0.53 53.72 -8.20
C SER A 8 0.64 54.70 -9.38
N ASP A 9 -0.47 54.79 -10.13
CA ASP A 9 -0.91 55.90 -10.97
C ASP A 9 -0.04 56.35 -12.17
N THR A 10 -0.55 56.15 -13.39
CA THR A 10 -1.22 57.23 -14.15
C THR A 10 -1.58 56.79 -15.58
N HIS A 11 -2.75 57.26 -15.99
CA HIS A 11 -3.28 57.21 -17.35
C HIS A 11 -2.47 58.07 -18.34
N SER A 12 -2.42 57.56 -19.57
CA SER A 12 -2.61 58.30 -20.84
C SER A 12 -1.43 58.99 -21.54
N SER A 13 -1.31 58.57 -22.82
CA SER A 13 -1.05 59.38 -24.03
C SER A 13 0.38 59.84 -24.34
N GLY A 14 0.79 59.64 -25.61
CA GLY A 14 1.87 60.43 -26.19
C GLY A 14 2.75 59.77 -27.26
N HIS A 15 2.23 59.65 -28.48
CA HIS A 15 2.90 59.67 -29.79
C HIS A 15 4.41 59.38 -30.00
N ARG A 16 4.64 58.35 -30.83
CA ARG A 16 5.52 58.24 -32.03
C ARG A 16 6.88 58.96 -32.07
N ASN A 17 7.94 58.16 -32.24
CA ASN A 17 8.93 58.31 -33.33
C ASN A 17 9.53 56.93 -33.71
N VAL A 18 9.67 56.70 -35.02
CA VAL A 18 10.24 55.53 -35.76
C VAL A 18 11.75 55.80 -35.98
N PRO A 19 12.67 54.91 -36.50
CA PRO A 19 12.55 53.57 -37.12
C PRO A 19 13.60 52.53 -36.58
N ASP A 20 13.82 51.28 -37.00
CA ASP A 20 13.71 50.56 -38.29
C ASP A 20 13.85 49.02 -38.11
N THR A 21 13.20 48.24 -38.99
CA THR A 21 13.50 46.85 -39.49
C THR A 21 13.43 45.64 -38.51
N VAL A 22 12.80 44.46 -38.76
CA VAL A 22 12.28 43.73 -39.94
C VAL A 22 11.09 42.85 -39.52
N ARG A 23 9.99 42.80 -40.30
CA ARG A 23 9.01 41.68 -40.30
C ARG A 23 8.63 41.24 -41.71
N VAL A 24 8.30 39.95 -41.77
CA VAL A 24 8.02 39.04 -42.88
C VAL A 24 6.77 39.39 -43.69
N ARG A 25 6.79 39.08 -45.00
CA ARG A 25 5.70 39.29 -45.98
C ARG A 25 4.93 37.97 -46.26
N GLN A 26 3.70 38.14 -46.74
CA GLN A 26 2.55 37.22 -46.75
C GLN A 26 2.26 36.58 -48.15
N VAL A 27 1.78 35.30 -48.15
CA VAL A 27 0.86 34.52 -49.07
C VAL A 27 1.08 34.53 -50.62
N PRO A 28 0.39 33.71 -51.49
CA PRO A 28 -0.75 32.76 -51.34
C PRO A 28 -0.66 31.43 -52.15
N PHE A 29 -1.64 30.51 -52.04
CA PHE A 29 -2.08 29.66 -53.17
C PHE A 29 -3.52 29.12 -53.03
N SER A 30 -4.17 28.95 -54.20
CA SER A 30 -5.58 28.66 -54.47
C SER A 30 -5.77 27.36 -55.29
N GLY A 31 -6.86 26.61 -55.07
CA GLY A 31 -7.66 25.97 -56.15
C GLY A 31 -7.78 24.43 -56.27
N ALA A 32 -9.04 23.96 -56.39
CA ALA A 32 -9.58 22.73 -57.05
C ALA A 32 -10.04 21.52 -56.15
N PRO A 33 -10.92 20.58 -56.62
CA PRO A 33 -12.37 20.47 -56.33
C PRO A 33 -12.82 19.09 -55.71
N PRO A 34 -14.13 18.76 -55.50
CA PRO A 34 -14.59 17.88 -54.42
C PRO A 34 -14.80 16.40 -54.80
N MET A 35 -14.56 15.46 -53.87
CA MET A 35 -15.06 14.06 -53.95
C MET A 35 -15.47 13.45 -52.59
N ARG A 36 -16.78 13.16 -52.50
CA ARG A 36 -17.51 12.03 -51.88
C ARG A 36 -16.93 11.28 -50.65
N ASN A 37 -17.72 11.29 -49.57
CA ASN A 37 -17.90 10.34 -48.46
C ASN A 37 -16.91 9.16 -48.29
N PRO A 38 -16.30 9.04 -47.10
CA PRO A 38 -15.90 7.76 -46.53
C PRO A 38 -16.44 7.57 -45.10
N THR A 39 -17.75 7.54 -44.88
CA THR A 39 -18.36 7.19 -43.57
C THR A 39 -18.32 5.68 -43.26
N ARG A 40 -17.47 4.89 -43.93
CA ARG A 40 -17.43 3.42 -43.76
C ARG A 40 -16.03 2.80 -43.67
N THR A 41 -14.97 3.60 -43.59
CA THR A 41 -13.59 3.07 -43.44
C THR A 41 -12.89 3.57 -42.18
N PHE A 42 -13.48 4.51 -41.42
CA PHE A 42 -12.91 5.03 -40.17
C PHE A 42 -13.37 4.29 -38.90
N ALA A 43 -14.38 3.42 -38.99
CA ALA A 43 -14.96 2.71 -37.84
C ALA A 43 -14.30 1.34 -37.53
N LEU A 44 -13.30 0.91 -38.32
CA LEU A 44 -12.59 -0.36 -38.15
C LEU A 44 -11.13 -0.21 -37.68
N SER A 45 -10.62 1.02 -37.54
CA SER A 45 -9.25 1.29 -37.09
C SER A 45 -9.14 1.82 -35.67
N ILE A 46 -10.26 2.23 -35.04
CA ILE A 46 -10.28 2.72 -33.65
C ILE A 46 -10.70 1.60 -32.68
N LEU A 47 -11.41 0.57 -33.15
CA LEU A 47 -11.80 -0.59 -32.34
C LEU A 47 -10.64 -1.58 -32.07
N ALA A 48 -9.47 -1.38 -32.70
CA ALA A 48 -8.27 -2.18 -32.48
C ALA A 48 -7.29 -1.56 -31.47
N LEU A 49 -7.51 -0.31 -31.02
CA LEU A 49 -6.61 0.40 -30.08
C LEU A 49 -7.11 0.43 -28.63
N ILE A 50 -8.32 -0.05 -28.34
CA ILE A 50 -8.94 0.03 -27.00
C ILE A 50 -8.92 -1.34 -26.27
N LEU A 51 -8.39 -2.39 -26.90
CA LEU A 51 -8.28 -3.75 -26.34
C LEU A 51 -6.83 -4.14 -25.92
N ILE A 52 -5.90 -3.19 -25.89
CA ILE A 52 -4.46 -3.51 -25.78
C ILE A 52 -3.86 -3.49 -24.35
N PRO A 53 -4.36 -2.82 -23.29
CA PRO A 53 -3.61 -2.80 -22.02
C PRO A 53 -3.60 -4.15 -21.28
N GLN A 54 -4.73 -4.87 -21.21
CA GLN A 54 -4.82 -6.12 -20.42
C GLN A 54 -4.16 -7.34 -21.09
N ALA A 55 -3.99 -7.32 -22.42
CA ALA A 55 -3.33 -8.41 -23.12
C ALA A 55 -1.79 -8.29 -23.13
N VAL A 56 -1.24 -7.08 -22.92
CA VAL A 56 0.21 -6.83 -23.02
C VAL A 56 0.96 -7.19 -21.74
N MET A 57 0.35 -7.03 -20.56
CA MET A 57 1.00 -7.44 -19.29
C MET A 57 1.06 -8.97 -19.10
N SER A 58 0.21 -9.75 -19.78
CA SER A 58 0.32 -11.22 -19.78
C SER A 58 1.32 -11.75 -20.81
N GLN A 59 1.88 -10.90 -21.68
CA GLN A 59 2.69 -11.34 -22.83
C GLN A 59 4.17 -11.56 -22.47
N TYR A 60 4.70 -10.86 -21.46
CA TYR A 60 6.11 -10.93 -21.07
C TYR A 60 6.21 -11.39 -19.61
N SER A 61 6.19 -12.70 -19.42
CA SER A 61 6.44 -13.34 -18.14
C SER A 61 7.25 -14.61 -18.34
N TYR A 62 7.79 -15.17 -17.28
CA TYR A 62 8.29 -16.55 -17.31
C TYR A 62 7.81 -17.34 -16.10
N ARG A 63 7.65 -18.66 -16.27
CA ARG A 63 7.20 -19.57 -15.21
C ARG A 63 8.36 -19.87 -14.26
N TYR A 64 8.17 -19.58 -12.97
CA TYR A 64 9.08 -19.95 -11.91
C TYR A 64 8.33 -20.87 -10.93
N PHE A 65 8.45 -22.17 -11.13
CA PHE A 65 7.62 -23.17 -10.45
C PHE A 65 6.12 -22.82 -10.59
N GLU A 66 5.40 -22.64 -9.47
CA GLU A 66 3.97 -22.27 -9.46
C GLU A 66 3.74 -20.75 -9.61
N GLN A 67 4.82 -19.95 -9.60
CA GLN A 67 4.75 -18.51 -9.74
C GLN A 67 4.97 -18.08 -11.18
N THR A 68 4.41 -16.91 -11.52
CA THR A 68 4.65 -16.24 -12.80
C THR A 68 5.40 -14.96 -12.53
N ILE A 69 6.62 -14.85 -13.04
CA ILE A 69 7.44 -13.65 -12.88
C ILE A 69 7.10 -12.69 -14.01
N SER A 70 6.54 -11.54 -13.67
CA SER A 70 6.27 -10.46 -14.61
C SER A 70 7.57 -9.81 -15.10
N LEU A 71 7.69 -9.62 -16.42
CA LEU A 71 8.85 -9.01 -17.06
C LEU A 71 8.42 -7.74 -17.80
N VAL A 72 9.25 -6.70 -17.70
CA VAL A 72 9.04 -5.43 -18.40
C VAL A 72 10.17 -5.23 -19.43
N PRO A 73 9.88 -5.17 -20.74
CA PRO A 73 10.90 -4.86 -21.73
C PRO A 73 11.43 -3.43 -21.63
N GLU A 74 12.74 -3.28 -21.72
CA GLU A 74 13.38 -1.97 -21.88
C GLU A 74 12.98 -1.34 -23.21
N THR A 75 12.50 -0.10 -23.14
CA THR A 75 11.97 0.65 -24.29
C THR A 75 13.05 1.22 -25.21
N ARG A 76 14.33 1.09 -24.82
CA ARG A 76 15.47 1.69 -25.52
C ARG A 76 16.66 0.75 -25.70
N ARG A 77 16.60 -0.49 -25.23
CA ARG A 77 17.75 -1.40 -25.24
C ARG A 77 17.38 -2.75 -25.83
N VAL A 78 18.22 -3.21 -26.76
CA VAL A 78 18.20 -4.57 -27.30
C VAL A 78 19.58 -5.19 -27.14
N ALA A 79 19.65 -6.50 -26.94
CA ALA A 79 20.90 -7.23 -26.88
C ALA A 79 21.08 -8.05 -28.15
N VAL A 80 22.26 -7.95 -28.77
CA VAL A 80 22.61 -8.62 -30.02
C VAL A 80 23.74 -9.61 -29.77
N LEU A 81 23.56 -10.86 -30.22
CA LEU A 81 24.63 -11.84 -30.27
C LEU A 81 25.38 -11.70 -31.60
N THR A 82 26.59 -11.16 -31.50
CA THR A 82 27.55 -10.96 -32.59
C THR A 82 28.63 -12.05 -32.56
N ASP A 83 29.35 -12.20 -33.67
CA ASP A 83 30.56 -13.04 -33.72
C ASP A 83 31.81 -12.33 -33.15
N GLY A 84 31.65 -11.12 -32.61
CA GLY A 84 32.73 -10.27 -32.11
C GLY A 84 33.63 -9.68 -33.21
N SER A 85 33.25 -9.81 -34.50
CA SER A 85 34.02 -9.25 -35.60
C SER A 85 33.91 -7.72 -35.64
N PRO A 86 34.98 -7.00 -36.03
CA PRO A 86 34.93 -5.56 -36.26
C PRO A 86 33.84 -5.15 -37.27
N SER A 87 33.48 -6.05 -38.18
CA SER A 87 32.39 -5.83 -39.14
C SER A 87 31.01 -5.77 -38.48
N ASP A 88 30.70 -6.63 -37.51
CA ASP A 88 29.40 -6.61 -36.86
C ASP A 88 29.25 -5.42 -35.91
N LEU A 89 30.32 -5.03 -35.22
CA LEU A 89 30.35 -3.82 -34.40
C LEU A 89 30.18 -2.55 -35.26
N ALA A 90 30.89 -2.44 -36.39
CA ALA A 90 30.73 -1.31 -37.30
C ALA A 90 29.31 -1.21 -37.88
N ARG A 91 28.67 -2.35 -38.14
CA ARG A 91 27.27 -2.39 -38.61
C ARG A 91 26.28 -1.90 -37.54
N LEU A 92 26.56 -2.14 -36.26
CA LEU A 92 25.76 -1.62 -35.16
C LEU A 92 26.00 -0.12 -34.93
N GLU A 93 27.23 0.37 -35.13
CA GLU A 93 27.58 1.79 -35.03
C GLU A 93 26.97 2.63 -36.17
N ASP A 94 26.89 2.07 -37.38
CA ASP A 94 26.35 2.73 -38.57
C ASP A 94 24.81 2.80 -38.59
N LEU A 95 24.12 2.13 -37.65
CA LEU A 95 22.67 2.24 -37.53
C LEU A 95 22.29 3.64 -37.06
N ARG A 96 21.42 4.29 -37.85
CA ARG A 96 20.93 5.65 -37.59
C ARG A 96 20.40 5.82 -36.17
N ASP A 97 19.79 4.76 -35.64
CA ASP A 97 19.09 4.77 -34.36
C ASP A 97 19.97 4.29 -33.19
N THR A 98 21.25 3.98 -33.40
CA THR A 98 22.19 3.63 -32.31
C THR A 98 22.74 4.91 -31.65
N GLU A 99 22.61 4.98 -30.33
CA GLU A 99 23.23 5.99 -29.47
C GLU A 99 24.53 5.49 -28.83
N HIS A 100 24.49 4.27 -28.28
CA HIS A 100 25.61 3.69 -27.54
C HIS A 100 25.66 2.17 -27.69
N LEU A 101 26.87 1.61 -27.65
CA LEU A 101 27.13 0.17 -27.68
C LEU A 101 27.89 -0.24 -26.42
N GLU A 102 27.38 -1.26 -25.75
CA GLU A 102 27.99 -1.85 -24.56
C GLU A 102 28.32 -3.31 -24.83
N VAL A 103 29.62 -3.63 -24.95
CA VAL A 103 30.08 -5.02 -25.12
C VAL A 103 30.08 -5.72 -23.76
N LEU A 104 29.30 -6.79 -23.63
CA LEU A 104 29.21 -7.52 -22.37
C LEU A 104 30.43 -8.42 -22.14
N PRO A 105 30.78 -8.70 -20.86
CA PRO A 105 31.82 -9.68 -20.53
C PRO A 105 31.50 -11.11 -21.03
N LYS A 106 30.21 -11.44 -21.24
CA LYS A 106 29.80 -12.70 -21.88
C LYS A 106 30.13 -12.60 -23.38
N PRO A 107 31.04 -13.44 -23.91
CA PRO A 107 31.53 -13.28 -25.28
C PRO A 107 30.42 -13.22 -26.34
N GLY A 108 30.56 -12.29 -27.28
CA GLY A 108 29.65 -12.12 -28.42
C GLY A 108 28.44 -11.22 -28.15
N TRP A 109 28.05 -10.97 -26.90
CA TRP A 109 26.88 -10.15 -26.59
C TRP A 109 27.20 -8.66 -26.54
N VAL A 110 26.37 -7.86 -27.21
CA VAL A 110 26.44 -6.40 -27.22
C VAL A 110 25.07 -5.82 -26.94
N ILE A 111 24.94 -4.94 -25.95
CA ILE A 111 23.72 -4.16 -25.75
C ILE A 111 23.79 -2.91 -26.61
N VAL A 112 22.73 -2.66 -27.35
CA VAL A 112 22.55 -1.51 -28.24
C VAL A 112 21.53 -0.59 -27.61
N THR A 113 21.95 0.61 -27.23
CA THR A 113 21.07 1.66 -26.77
C THR A 113 20.58 2.47 -27.96
N LEU A 114 19.26 2.53 -28.11
CA LEU A 114 18.57 3.22 -29.19
C LEU A 114 18.37 4.71 -28.85
N ARG A 115 18.48 5.57 -29.85
CA ARG A 115 18.30 7.03 -29.72
C ARG A 115 16.88 7.41 -29.28
N ASP A 116 15.87 6.69 -29.78
CA ASP A 116 14.47 6.94 -29.48
C ASP A 116 13.87 5.82 -28.62
N ALA A 117 12.93 6.18 -27.73
CA ALA A 117 12.17 5.23 -26.94
C ALA A 117 11.00 4.63 -27.73
N HIS A 118 10.77 3.34 -27.53
CA HIS A 118 9.75 2.53 -28.17
C HIS A 118 8.82 1.95 -27.11
N THR A 119 7.54 1.72 -27.40
CA THR A 119 6.66 0.97 -26.49
C THR A 119 7.10 -0.50 -26.41
N ALA A 120 6.71 -1.22 -25.36
CA ALA A 120 7.01 -2.65 -25.21
C ALA A 120 6.57 -3.48 -26.44
N VAL A 121 5.42 -3.14 -27.04
CA VAL A 121 4.92 -3.78 -28.27
C VAL A 121 5.77 -3.41 -29.49
N GLN A 122 6.26 -2.17 -29.57
CA GLN A 122 7.15 -1.73 -30.65
C GLN A 122 8.52 -2.40 -30.60
N MET A 123 8.98 -2.84 -29.42
CA MET A 123 10.26 -3.54 -29.27
C MET A 123 10.30 -4.87 -30.05
N GLU A 124 9.18 -5.56 -30.23
CA GLU A 124 9.14 -6.74 -31.12
C GLU A 124 9.49 -6.37 -32.57
N GLY A 125 9.01 -5.23 -33.05
CA GLY A 125 9.34 -4.69 -34.38
C GLY A 125 10.81 -4.33 -34.51
N VAL A 126 11.37 -3.67 -33.49
CA VAL A 126 12.80 -3.33 -33.45
C VAL A 126 13.67 -4.59 -33.53
N ILE A 127 13.36 -5.62 -32.76
CA ILE A 127 14.12 -6.88 -32.81
C ILE A 127 14.07 -7.51 -34.20
N GLN A 128 12.93 -7.47 -34.88
CA GLN A 128 12.81 -7.98 -36.26
C GLN A 128 13.64 -7.16 -37.26
N GLU A 129 13.74 -5.85 -37.09
CA GLU A 129 14.61 -5.01 -37.93
C GLU A 129 16.09 -5.38 -37.76
N PHE A 130 16.54 -5.56 -36.52
CA PHE A 130 17.90 -6.04 -36.23
C PHE A 130 18.15 -7.44 -36.81
N LEU A 131 17.16 -8.34 -36.75
CA LEU A 131 17.28 -9.67 -37.39
C LEU A 131 17.38 -9.60 -38.92
N GLY A 132 16.75 -8.60 -39.54
CA GLY A 132 16.88 -8.26 -40.96
C GLY A 132 18.31 -7.86 -41.35
N LEU A 133 19.11 -7.42 -40.37
CA LEU A 133 20.55 -7.20 -40.49
C LEU A 133 21.35 -8.49 -40.22
N ASN A 134 20.76 -9.68 -40.35
CA ASN A 134 21.50 -10.94 -40.35
C ASN A 134 22.36 -11.22 -39.09
N PHE A 135 22.01 -10.67 -37.91
CA PHE A 135 22.66 -11.02 -36.65
C PHE A 135 22.23 -12.40 -36.15
N ALA A 136 23.15 -13.17 -35.55
CA ALA A 136 22.88 -14.56 -35.16
C ALA A 136 21.68 -14.69 -34.22
N PHE A 137 21.56 -13.79 -33.24
CA PHE A 137 20.44 -13.74 -32.31
C PHE A 137 20.23 -12.30 -31.82
N VAL A 138 18.98 -11.91 -31.60
CA VAL A 138 18.61 -10.60 -31.05
C VAL A 138 17.57 -10.82 -29.95
N SER A 139 17.82 -10.21 -28.79
CA SER A 139 17.09 -10.43 -27.56
C SER A 139 16.60 -9.09 -26.98
N PRO A 140 15.42 -9.06 -26.35
CA PRO A 140 15.05 -7.92 -25.52
C PRO A 140 15.94 -7.85 -24.28
N VAL A 141 16.14 -6.63 -23.77
CA VAL A 141 16.58 -6.43 -22.38
C VAL A 141 15.32 -6.31 -21.53
N LEU A 142 15.18 -7.14 -20.51
CA LEU A 142 13.97 -7.27 -19.67
C LEU A 142 14.30 -6.96 -18.21
N HIS A 143 13.33 -6.43 -17.47
CA HIS A 143 13.41 -6.23 -16.01
C HIS A 143 12.35 -7.00 -15.25
N THR A 144 12.69 -7.50 -14.06
CA THR A 144 11.71 -7.96 -13.07
C THR A 144 11.16 -6.78 -12.26
N GLN A 145 10.06 -6.99 -11.54
CA GLN A 145 9.51 -5.98 -10.61
C GLN A 145 10.50 -5.59 -9.49
N GLU A 146 11.44 -6.48 -9.15
CA GLU A 146 12.50 -6.23 -8.16
C GLU A 146 13.74 -5.53 -8.78
N GLY A 147 13.67 -5.10 -10.04
CA GLY A 147 14.75 -4.38 -10.73
C GLY A 147 15.85 -5.26 -11.32
N GLY A 148 15.72 -6.59 -11.25
CA GLY A 148 16.66 -7.53 -11.85
C GLY A 148 16.65 -7.44 -13.37
N THR A 149 17.82 -7.23 -13.99
CA THR A 149 17.95 -7.15 -15.47
C THR A 149 18.23 -8.54 -16.05
N MET A 150 17.60 -8.85 -17.18
CA MET A 150 17.65 -10.16 -17.84
C MET A 150 17.77 -10.02 -19.36
N ILE A 151 18.66 -10.81 -19.98
CA ILE A 151 18.74 -10.98 -21.44
C ILE A 151 18.54 -12.45 -21.79
N ILE A 152 17.48 -12.77 -22.54
CA ILE A 152 17.18 -14.14 -22.97
C ILE A 152 18.24 -14.63 -23.96
N THR A 153 18.70 -15.86 -23.83
CA THR A 153 19.65 -16.49 -24.76
C THR A 153 18.95 -17.50 -25.69
N PRO A 154 19.63 -18.08 -26.71
CA PRO A 154 19.09 -19.18 -27.51
C PRO A 154 18.97 -20.52 -26.75
N GLU A 155 19.23 -20.54 -25.45
CA GLU A 155 19.24 -21.75 -24.61
C GLU A 155 18.12 -21.71 -23.58
N ALA A 156 17.74 -22.88 -23.09
CA ALA A 156 16.75 -23.07 -22.04
C ALA A 156 17.11 -24.26 -21.16
N ILE A 157 16.62 -24.25 -19.92
CA ILE A 157 16.79 -25.34 -18.97
C ILE A 157 15.40 -25.94 -18.74
N VAL A 158 15.26 -27.24 -19.00
CA VAL A 158 13.99 -27.95 -18.89
C VAL A 158 14.18 -29.18 -18.02
N ARG A 159 13.35 -29.32 -16.98
CA ARG A 159 13.34 -30.51 -16.12
C ARG A 159 12.04 -31.28 -16.30
N PHE A 160 12.14 -32.57 -16.56
CA PHE A 160 11.00 -33.46 -16.76
C PHE A 160 10.72 -34.34 -15.54
N ASP A 161 9.47 -34.78 -15.39
CA ASP A 161 9.10 -35.70 -14.31
C ASP A 161 9.88 -37.02 -14.40
N SER A 162 10.27 -37.54 -13.23
CA SER A 162 10.92 -38.84 -13.02
C SER A 162 10.29 -40.03 -13.75
N ILE A 163 9.00 -39.97 -14.10
CA ILE A 163 8.26 -41.05 -14.76
C ILE A 163 8.30 -40.99 -16.30
N VAL A 164 8.70 -39.86 -16.89
CA VAL A 164 8.69 -39.66 -18.35
C VAL A 164 9.75 -40.57 -19.00
N SER A 165 9.60 -41.00 -20.25
CA SER A 165 10.67 -41.79 -20.93
C SER A 165 11.68 -40.86 -21.62
N GLU A 166 12.94 -41.28 -21.81
CA GLU A 166 13.94 -40.49 -22.57
C GLU A 166 13.47 -40.22 -24.02
N VAL A 167 12.73 -41.15 -24.63
CA VAL A 167 12.14 -40.96 -25.96
C VAL A 167 11.07 -39.86 -25.94
N SER A 168 10.28 -39.77 -24.87
CA SER A 168 9.27 -38.73 -24.70
C SER A 168 9.90 -37.36 -24.42
N ILE A 169 11.00 -37.31 -23.67
CA ILE A 169 11.80 -36.08 -23.48
C ILE A 169 12.30 -35.59 -24.85
N ALA A 170 12.98 -36.45 -25.60
CA ALA A 170 13.53 -36.09 -26.90
C ALA A 170 12.44 -35.59 -27.86
N GLY A 171 11.29 -36.27 -27.91
CA GLY A 171 10.16 -35.86 -28.72
C GLY A 171 9.54 -34.51 -28.30
N ALA A 172 9.40 -34.26 -27.00
CA ALA A 172 8.86 -32.98 -26.49
C ALA A 172 9.79 -31.79 -26.78
N LEU A 173 11.11 -32.00 -26.68
CA LEU A 173 12.09 -30.97 -27.00
C LEU A 173 12.18 -30.71 -28.51
N GLU A 174 12.16 -31.76 -29.33
CA GLU A 174 12.13 -31.64 -30.79
C GLU A 174 10.87 -30.92 -31.29
N GLU A 175 9.69 -31.26 -30.73
CA GLU A 175 8.42 -30.59 -31.03
C GLU A 175 8.45 -29.10 -30.69
N ALA A 176 9.12 -28.75 -29.59
CA ALA A 176 9.31 -27.35 -29.17
C ALA A 176 10.43 -26.62 -29.93
N GLY A 177 11.11 -27.26 -30.88
CA GLY A 177 12.19 -26.64 -31.66
C GLY A 177 13.49 -26.46 -30.87
N PHE A 178 13.72 -27.34 -29.88
CA PHE A 178 14.94 -27.40 -29.10
C PHE A 178 15.74 -28.67 -29.42
N THR A 179 17.05 -28.50 -29.43
CA THR A 179 18.05 -29.56 -29.54
C THR A 179 18.80 -29.67 -28.23
N THR A 180 19.04 -30.90 -27.78
CA THR A 180 19.71 -31.13 -26.49
C THR A 180 21.18 -30.75 -26.57
N VAL A 181 21.65 -29.87 -25.68
CA VAL A 181 23.07 -29.48 -25.56
C VAL A 181 23.83 -30.46 -24.69
N SER A 182 23.16 -31.06 -23.70
CA SER A 182 23.68 -32.11 -22.81
C SER A 182 22.69 -33.26 -22.70
N GLU A 183 23.06 -34.46 -23.18
CA GLU A 183 22.22 -35.66 -23.12
C GLU A 183 22.11 -36.25 -21.69
N ASP A 184 23.05 -35.91 -20.80
CA ASP A 184 23.05 -36.30 -19.38
C ASP A 184 22.37 -35.26 -18.48
N ASP A 185 22.03 -35.68 -17.26
CA ASP A 185 21.45 -34.84 -16.19
C ASP A 185 22.26 -33.56 -15.96
N TRP A 186 21.73 -32.44 -16.47
CA TRP A 186 22.44 -31.18 -16.49
C TRP A 186 22.70 -30.68 -15.07
N ALA A 187 23.95 -30.29 -14.79
CA ALA A 187 24.43 -29.87 -13.46
C ALA A 187 24.20 -30.89 -12.32
N GLY A 188 24.01 -32.18 -12.64
CA GLY A 188 23.67 -33.21 -11.65
C GLY A 188 22.23 -33.12 -11.14
N ILE A 189 21.39 -32.28 -11.75
CA ILE A 189 19.97 -32.20 -11.45
C ILE A 189 19.27 -33.29 -12.26
N SER A 190 18.67 -34.24 -11.55
CA SER A 190 18.06 -35.39 -12.20
C SER A 190 16.97 -34.95 -13.19
N ARG A 191 17.12 -35.40 -14.43
CA ARG A 191 16.24 -35.15 -15.57
C ARG A 191 16.12 -33.70 -16.01
N ALA A 192 17.07 -32.86 -15.62
CA ALA A 192 17.26 -31.56 -16.23
C ALA A 192 18.05 -31.70 -17.54
N ARG A 193 17.68 -30.91 -18.54
CA ARG A 193 18.39 -30.79 -19.81
C ARG A 193 18.65 -29.31 -20.08
N LEU A 194 19.90 -28.98 -20.41
CA LEU A 194 20.21 -27.75 -21.11
C LEU A 194 19.97 -27.99 -22.59
N VAL A 195 19.14 -27.14 -23.19
CA VAL A 195 18.69 -27.27 -24.57
C VAL A 195 18.90 -25.97 -25.31
N ARG A 196 19.09 -26.03 -26.63
CA ARG A 196 19.36 -24.88 -27.50
C ARG A 196 18.42 -24.91 -28.69
N THR A 197 17.99 -23.74 -29.13
CA THR A 197 17.14 -23.57 -30.29
C THR A 197 17.85 -22.81 -31.42
N ASP A 198 17.35 -23.00 -32.65
CA ASP A 198 17.74 -22.20 -33.81
C ASP A 198 16.88 -20.92 -33.96
N MET A 199 15.93 -20.67 -33.05
CA MET A 199 15.21 -19.39 -33.03
C MET A 199 16.21 -18.25 -32.82
N ARG A 200 16.02 -17.16 -33.55
CA ARG A 200 16.92 -15.98 -33.51
C ARG A 200 16.38 -14.83 -32.66
N ASN A 201 15.14 -14.92 -32.17
CA ASN A 201 14.45 -13.87 -31.44
C ASN A 201 14.21 -14.28 -29.98
N GLY A 202 14.69 -13.49 -29.03
CA GLY A 202 14.53 -13.76 -27.58
C GLY A 202 13.07 -13.83 -27.10
N PHE A 203 12.14 -13.08 -27.69
CA PHE A 203 10.71 -13.21 -27.36
C PHE A 203 10.11 -14.54 -27.83
N ASP A 204 10.59 -15.08 -28.97
CA ASP A 204 10.15 -16.40 -29.45
C ASP A 204 10.65 -17.52 -28.53
N VAL A 205 11.88 -17.41 -28.04
CA VAL A 205 12.43 -18.34 -27.03
C VAL A 205 11.59 -18.29 -25.76
N LEU A 206 11.36 -17.11 -25.20
CA LEU A 206 10.58 -16.93 -23.97
C LEU A 206 9.17 -17.54 -24.09
N ARG A 207 8.45 -17.26 -25.17
CA ARG A 207 7.12 -17.84 -25.42
C ARG A 207 7.15 -19.36 -25.54
N THR A 208 8.18 -19.92 -26.17
CA THR A 208 8.30 -21.36 -26.38
C THR A 208 8.64 -22.08 -25.07
N VAL A 209 9.50 -21.50 -24.24
CA VAL A 209 9.82 -22.03 -22.92
C VAL A 209 8.59 -22.02 -22.01
N ASN A 210 7.80 -20.95 -22.00
CA ASN A 210 6.57 -20.92 -21.20
C ASN A 210 5.60 -22.03 -21.60
N ARG A 211 5.47 -22.32 -22.90
CA ARG A 211 4.66 -23.45 -23.38
C ARG A 211 5.19 -24.80 -22.93
N LEU A 212 6.52 -24.96 -22.85
CA LEU A 212 7.12 -26.17 -22.29
C LEU A 212 6.83 -26.27 -20.79
N ALA A 213 6.91 -25.18 -20.05
CA ALA A 213 6.63 -25.13 -18.61
C ALA A 213 5.15 -25.44 -18.29
N ASP A 214 4.22 -25.13 -19.19
CA ASP A 214 2.80 -25.44 -19.03
C ASP A 214 2.46 -26.94 -19.30
N ARG A 215 3.43 -27.78 -19.70
CA ARG A 215 3.18 -29.21 -19.93
C ARG A 215 3.16 -29.98 -18.61
N SER A 216 2.21 -30.91 -18.48
CA SER A 216 2.08 -31.76 -17.29
C SER A 216 3.23 -32.75 -17.07
N ASP A 217 4.08 -32.99 -18.07
CA ASP A 217 5.26 -33.87 -18.00
C ASP A 217 6.57 -33.11 -17.72
N VAL A 218 6.50 -31.78 -17.59
CA VAL A 218 7.59 -30.88 -17.28
C VAL A 218 7.42 -30.35 -15.85
N VAL A 219 8.46 -30.46 -15.04
CA VAL A 219 8.51 -29.96 -13.65
C VAL A 219 8.77 -28.45 -13.65
N TYR A 220 9.67 -27.99 -14.51
CA TYR A 220 9.87 -26.57 -14.82
C TYR A 220 10.58 -26.44 -16.17
N ALA A 221 10.34 -25.31 -16.84
CA ALA A 221 11.09 -24.88 -18.01
C ALA A 221 11.36 -23.39 -17.89
N GLU A 222 12.62 -22.99 -18.03
CA GLU A 222 13.05 -21.60 -17.92
C GLU A 222 14.05 -21.26 -19.04
N PRO A 223 14.05 -20.00 -19.53
CA PRO A 223 15.07 -19.59 -20.49
C PRO A 223 16.42 -19.58 -19.79
N ASP A 224 17.50 -19.96 -20.48
CA ASP A 224 18.83 -19.59 -20.02
C ASP A 224 19.03 -18.11 -20.36
N PHE A 225 19.41 -17.32 -19.36
CA PHE A 225 19.49 -15.87 -19.50
C PHE A 225 20.77 -15.31 -18.90
N ILE A 226 21.17 -14.14 -19.40
CA ILE A 226 22.22 -13.33 -18.79
C ILE A 226 21.55 -12.49 -17.70
N GLY A 227 21.78 -12.86 -16.44
CA GLY A 227 21.38 -12.06 -15.29
C GLY A 227 22.48 -11.09 -14.86
N PHE A 228 22.08 -9.93 -14.36
CA PHE A 228 23.01 -8.94 -13.80
C PHE A 228 22.91 -9.00 -12.27
N GLY A 229 23.89 -9.63 -11.63
CA GLY A 229 24.03 -9.61 -10.18
C GLY A 229 24.77 -8.36 -9.72
N LYS A 230 24.25 -7.65 -8.73
CA LYS A 230 24.94 -6.55 -8.05
C LYS A 230 25.76 -7.15 -6.90
N ALA A 231 27.08 -6.93 -6.88
CA ALA A 231 27.87 -7.20 -5.68
C ALA A 231 27.35 -6.31 -4.55
N CYS A 232 27.30 -6.78 -3.30
CA CYS A 232 26.70 -6.08 -2.16
C CYS A 232 27.44 -4.80 -1.71
N GLY A 233 28.13 -4.09 -2.59
CA GLY A 233 28.56 -2.72 -2.36
C GLY A 233 27.59 -1.75 -3.03
N GLY A 234 27.34 -0.60 -2.43
CA GLY A 234 26.74 0.54 -3.15
C GLY A 234 27.53 0.88 -4.44
N PRO A 235 27.04 1.81 -5.28
CA PRO A 235 27.85 2.33 -6.38
C PRO A 235 29.25 2.72 -5.86
N PRO A 236 30.33 2.46 -6.62
CA PRO A 236 31.69 2.64 -6.13
C PRO A 236 31.94 4.11 -5.79
N VAL A 237 31.97 4.42 -4.49
CA VAL A 237 32.35 5.73 -3.95
C VAL A 237 33.84 5.93 -4.17
N ASN A 238 34.22 6.92 -4.97
CA ASN A 238 35.62 7.17 -5.31
C ASN A 238 36.35 8.10 -4.32
N ASP A 239 35.64 8.63 -3.31
CA ASP A 239 36.13 9.63 -2.38
C ASP A 239 37.23 9.07 -1.46
N PRO A 240 38.41 9.71 -1.37
CA PRO A 240 39.56 9.15 -0.65
C PRO A 240 39.37 8.93 0.86
N GLY A 241 38.43 9.66 1.47
CA GLY A 241 38.06 9.56 2.87
C GLY A 241 36.99 8.51 3.17
N TYR A 242 36.27 7.99 2.17
CA TYR A 242 35.20 7.01 2.36
C TYR A 242 35.63 5.78 3.18
N PRO A 243 36.81 5.16 2.96
CA PRO A 243 37.25 4.00 3.75
C PRO A 243 37.46 4.28 5.25
N ALA A 244 37.52 5.55 5.66
CA ALA A 244 37.64 5.96 7.06
C ALA A 244 36.27 6.19 7.74
N LEU A 245 35.16 6.16 6.99
CA LEU A 245 33.80 6.40 7.49
C LEU A 245 33.21 5.12 8.11
N TRP A 246 33.77 4.68 9.24
CA TRP A 246 33.34 3.43 9.91
C TRP A 246 31.84 3.36 10.22
N GLY A 247 31.20 4.52 10.45
CA GLY A 247 29.77 4.58 10.71
C GLY A 247 28.89 4.19 9.52
N PHE A 248 29.45 4.17 8.31
CA PHE A 248 28.77 3.79 7.07
C PHE A 248 28.94 2.29 6.83
N ASP A 249 30.16 1.78 7.03
CA ASP A 249 30.53 0.37 6.86
C ASP A 249 31.65 0.02 7.86
N ASN A 250 31.32 -0.82 8.85
CA ASN A 250 32.25 -1.24 9.90
C ASN A 250 32.71 -2.68 9.66
N ALA A 251 33.58 -2.91 8.67
CA ALA A 251 34.16 -4.22 8.36
C ALA A 251 35.61 -4.39 8.89
N PRO A 252 35.90 -5.31 9.83
CA PRO A 252 37.25 -5.52 10.35
C PRO A 252 38.12 -6.50 9.54
N PRO A 253 39.45 -6.26 9.42
CA PRO A 253 40.14 -5.02 9.74
C PRO A 253 40.15 -4.11 8.51
N ASN A 254 39.59 -2.90 8.63
CA ASN A 254 39.73 -1.82 7.63
C ASN A 254 41.20 -1.34 7.55
N THR A 255 42.08 -2.21 7.05
CA THR A 255 43.49 -1.88 6.76
C THR A 255 43.64 -0.94 5.56
N THR A 256 42.54 -0.40 5.04
CA THR A 256 42.53 0.61 4.00
C THR A 256 43.23 1.86 4.52
N THR A 257 44.47 2.02 4.09
CA THR A 257 45.20 3.28 4.14
C THR A 257 44.40 4.32 3.37
N SER A 258 43.51 5.04 4.05
CA SER A 258 43.05 6.32 3.53
C SER A 258 44.28 7.23 3.42
N PRO A 259 44.41 8.04 2.34
CA PRO A 259 45.42 9.09 2.30
C PRO A 259 45.32 10.06 3.50
N ILE A 260 44.17 10.06 4.18
CA ILE A 260 43.94 10.69 5.48
C ILE A 260 44.19 9.62 6.56
N SER A 261 45.35 9.63 7.21
CA SER A 261 45.84 8.54 8.07
C SER A 261 44.96 8.29 9.32
N LEU A 262 43.88 7.52 9.17
CA LEU A 262 43.01 7.06 10.26
C LEU A 262 42.77 5.54 10.12
N THR A 263 43.10 4.77 11.15
CA THR A 263 42.79 3.33 11.23
C THR A 263 41.76 3.13 12.34
N VAL A 264 40.59 2.56 12.01
CA VAL A 264 39.48 2.39 12.97
C VAL A 264 39.20 0.90 13.17
N SER A 265 39.61 0.34 14.32
CA SER A 265 39.19 -1.00 14.70
C SER A 265 37.84 -0.95 15.41
N GLY A 266 36.84 -1.65 14.88
CA GLY A 266 35.48 -1.70 15.40
C GLY A 266 34.88 -3.11 15.44
N THR A 267 33.67 -3.21 15.98
CA THR A 267 32.84 -4.42 15.93
C THR A 267 32.18 -4.53 14.56
N SER A 268 32.33 -5.68 13.89
CA SER A 268 31.73 -5.92 12.57
C SER A 268 30.23 -5.62 12.55
N ASP A 269 29.73 -4.98 11.49
CA ASP A 269 28.29 -4.67 11.28
C ASP A 269 27.68 -3.73 12.35
N LEU A 270 28.53 -3.12 13.19
CA LEU A 270 28.14 -2.01 14.06
C LEU A 270 28.29 -0.70 13.30
N ASP A 271 27.36 -0.45 12.40
CA ASP A 271 27.25 0.71 11.52
C ASP A 271 25.76 1.01 11.21
N MET A 272 25.53 2.03 10.38
CA MET A 272 24.20 2.51 10.03
C MET A 272 23.64 1.91 8.73
N ASN A 273 24.30 0.91 8.11
CA ASN A 273 23.91 0.35 6.80
C ASN A 273 23.68 1.41 5.70
N ILE A 274 24.58 2.40 5.59
CA ILE A 274 24.45 3.46 4.59
C ILE A 274 24.59 2.94 3.15
N PRO A 275 25.61 2.09 2.82
CA PRO A 275 25.76 1.57 1.46
C PRO A 275 24.56 0.73 0.99
N GLU A 276 23.91 0.01 1.90
CA GLU A 276 22.68 -0.73 1.65
C GLU A 276 21.51 0.23 1.37
N ALA A 277 21.36 1.31 2.16
CA ALA A 277 20.35 2.33 1.92
C ALA A 277 20.53 3.03 0.56
N TRP A 278 21.78 3.27 0.13
CA TRP A 278 22.09 3.82 -1.19
C TRP A 278 21.74 2.90 -2.37
N GLN A 279 21.36 1.65 -2.12
CA GLN A 279 20.75 0.81 -3.15
C GLN A 279 19.31 1.21 -3.44
N LEU A 280 18.65 1.92 -2.51
CA LEU A 280 17.29 2.45 -2.65
C LEU A 280 17.31 3.92 -3.11
N THR A 281 18.06 4.78 -2.42
CA THR A 281 18.25 6.18 -2.78
C THR A 281 19.52 6.75 -2.14
N ARG A 282 20.17 7.73 -2.80
CA ARG A 282 21.27 8.53 -2.23
C ARG A 282 20.80 9.91 -1.75
N GLY A 283 19.49 10.17 -1.80
CA GLY A 283 18.90 11.47 -1.47
C GLY A 283 18.21 12.11 -2.67
N SER A 284 17.75 13.34 -2.50
CA SER A 284 17.10 14.12 -3.54
C SER A 284 17.33 15.60 -3.28
N SER A 285 17.64 16.36 -4.33
CA SER A 285 17.87 17.80 -4.23
C SER A 285 16.63 18.58 -3.76
N ASN A 286 15.46 17.94 -3.77
CA ASN A 286 14.20 18.50 -3.25
C ASN A 286 14.09 18.39 -1.72
N VAL A 287 14.94 17.59 -1.08
CA VAL A 287 14.96 17.41 0.37
C VAL A 287 16.06 18.27 0.96
N VAL A 288 15.67 19.14 1.89
CA VAL A 288 16.57 20.09 2.54
C VAL A 288 16.63 19.80 4.04
N VAL A 289 17.84 19.76 4.60
CA VAL A 289 18.08 19.70 6.05
C VAL A 289 18.59 21.06 6.53
N ALA A 290 17.85 21.71 7.44
CA ALA A 290 18.31 22.95 8.05
C ALA A 290 19.25 22.67 9.22
N VAL A 291 20.49 23.14 9.13
CA VAL A 291 21.52 22.99 10.17
C VAL A 291 21.53 24.26 11.03
N ILE A 292 21.09 24.14 12.28
CA ILE A 292 21.01 25.24 13.24
C ILE A 292 22.32 25.29 14.04
N ASP A 293 23.26 26.13 13.61
CA ASP A 293 24.64 26.11 14.12
C ASP A 293 25.33 27.50 14.05
N THR A 294 26.66 27.51 14.03
CA THR A 294 27.58 28.67 13.91
C THR A 294 27.78 29.14 12.47
N GLY A 295 27.23 28.41 11.50
CA GLY A 295 27.30 28.70 10.06
C GLY A 295 27.98 27.58 9.26
N ILE A 296 27.76 27.56 7.95
CA ILE A 296 28.38 26.60 7.02
C ILE A 296 29.23 27.35 6.00
N GLU A 297 30.46 26.90 5.76
CA GLU A 297 31.28 27.44 4.67
C GLU A 297 30.67 27.06 3.32
N LEU A 298 29.91 27.99 2.73
CA LEU A 298 29.10 27.75 1.54
C LEU A 298 29.93 27.46 0.27
N THR A 299 31.24 27.72 0.32
CA THR A 299 32.18 27.52 -0.78
C THR A 299 33.13 26.36 -0.57
N HIS A 300 32.94 25.55 0.48
CA HIS A 300 33.74 24.35 0.69
C HIS A 300 33.61 23.44 -0.54
N PRO A 301 34.72 22.99 -1.16
CA PRO A 301 34.68 22.22 -2.41
C PRO A 301 33.80 20.97 -2.35
N ASP A 302 33.75 20.32 -1.18
CA ASP A 302 32.98 19.10 -0.93
C ASP A 302 31.51 19.36 -0.53
N LEU A 303 31.08 20.62 -0.43
CA LEU A 303 29.72 20.99 0.00
C LEU A 303 29.00 21.91 -0.97
N ALA A 304 29.73 22.69 -1.79
CA ALA A 304 29.20 23.85 -2.50
C ALA A 304 28.01 23.53 -3.42
N THR A 305 27.99 22.34 -4.02
CA THR A 305 26.90 21.84 -4.87
C THR A 305 25.64 21.50 -4.06
N ASN A 306 25.80 21.20 -2.77
CA ASN A 306 24.77 20.71 -1.86
C ASN A 306 24.25 21.75 -0.87
N ILE A 307 24.59 23.02 -1.07
CA ILE A 307 24.06 24.14 -0.28
C ILE A 307 22.76 24.70 -0.90
N ALA A 308 21.66 24.69 -0.15
CA ALA A 308 20.39 25.33 -0.52
C ALA A 308 20.35 26.85 -0.24
N GLY A 309 21.39 27.38 0.42
CA GLY A 309 21.49 28.76 0.88
C GLY A 309 21.57 28.84 2.39
N GLY A 310 21.20 29.99 2.96
CA GLY A 310 21.19 30.16 4.40
C GLY A 310 20.81 31.57 4.85
N PHE A 311 20.74 31.75 6.16
CA PHE A 311 20.43 33.02 6.82
C PHE A 311 21.11 33.09 8.18
N ASP A 312 21.12 34.30 8.77
CA ASP A 312 21.73 34.57 10.08
C ASP A 312 20.71 35.28 11.00
N THR A 313 20.51 34.74 12.20
CA THR A 313 19.61 35.30 13.23
C THR A 313 20.36 35.81 14.45
N THR A 314 21.70 35.77 14.49
CA THR A 314 22.47 36.28 15.64
C THR A 314 22.71 37.77 15.59
N SER A 315 22.42 38.42 14.45
CA SER A 315 22.69 39.83 14.15
C SER A 315 24.19 40.20 14.10
N SER A 316 25.09 39.21 14.04
CA SER A 316 26.55 39.45 14.05
C SER A 316 27.19 39.66 12.68
N GLY A 317 26.39 39.69 11.60
CA GLY A 317 26.76 40.32 10.34
C GLY A 317 26.84 39.41 9.11
N SER A 318 26.49 38.13 9.23
CA SER A 318 26.28 37.30 8.04
C SER A 318 24.90 37.60 7.44
N THR A 319 24.76 37.49 6.12
CA THR A 319 23.44 37.58 5.45
C THR A 319 23.05 36.25 4.78
N THR A 320 23.99 35.31 4.72
CA THR A 320 23.88 34.06 3.97
C THR A 320 23.98 32.81 4.85
N GLY A 321 24.19 32.97 6.15
CA GLY A 321 24.46 31.87 7.08
C GLY A 321 25.92 31.39 7.08
N ALA A 322 26.80 32.02 6.31
CA ALA A 322 28.23 31.70 6.34
C ALA A 322 28.89 32.05 7.70
N PRO A 323 29.94 31.30 8.12
CA PRO A 323 30.79 31.61 9.26
C PRO A 323 31.29 33.06 9.24
N VAL A 324 31.27 33.73 10.39
CA VAL A 324 31.75 35.12 10.51
C VAL A 324 33.12 35.15 11.18
N ASN A 325 33.29 34.38 12.25
CA ASN A 325 34.55 34.26 12.97
C ASN A 325 35.22 32.92 12.63
N LEU A 326 35.99 32.93 11.54
CA LEU A 326 36.64 31.72 10.99
C LEU A 326 37.62 31.02 11.96
N ALA A 327 37.99 31.65 13.08
CA ALA A 327 38.83 31.01 14.10
C ALA A 327 38.06 30.06 15.04
N VAL A 328 36.71 30.12 15.04
CA VAL A 328 35.85 29.39 15.99
C VAL A 328 34.54 28.89 15.39
N ASP A 329 34.08 29.45 14.26
CA ASP A 329 32.84 29.08 13.56
C ASP A 329 33.05 27.89 12.58
N GLN A 330 33.74 26.83 13.02
CA GLN A 330 34.06 25.65 12.18
C GLN A 330 33.06 24.48 12.34
N HIS A 331 32.25 24.50 13.41
CA HIS A 331 31.40 23.37 13.80
C HIS A 331 30.29 23.08 12.78
N GLY A 332 29.59 24.11 12.28
CA GLY A 332 28.49 23.91 11.34
C GLY A 332 28.95 23.34 9.99
N THR A 333 30.13 23.73 9.50
CA THR A 333 30.75 23.13 8.30
C THR A 333 31.00 21.63 8.47
N ALA A 334 31.53 21.22 9.63
CA ALA A 334 31.78 19.82 9.94
C ALA A 334 30.49 18.99 10.10
N VAL A 335 29.44 19.59 10.67
CA VAL A 335 28.10 18.99 10.75
C VAL A 335 27.51 18.79 9.35
N ALA A 336 27.64 19.78 8.47
CA ALA A 336 27.14 19.69 7.10
C ALA A 336 27.79 18.56 6.28
N GLY A 337 29.10 18.33 6.46
CA GLY A 337 29.82 17.22 5.81
C GLY A 337 29.27 15.85 6.12
N CYS A 338 28.86 15.60 7.36
CA CYS A 338 28.22 14.34 7.74
C CYS A 338 26.88 14.09 7.02
N ILE A 339 26.17 15.16 6.63
CA ILE A 339 24.84 15.07 6.02
C ILE A 339 24.96 14.98 4.49
N VAL A 340 25.69 15.89 3.85
CA VAL A 340 25.63 16.11 2.40
C VAL A 340 26.99 16.38 1.73
N ALA A 341 28.11 15.93 2.30
CA ALA A 341 29.35 15.94 1.52
C ALA A 341 29.13 15.22 0.18
N GLU A 342 29.56 15.85 -0.91
CA GLU A 342 29.31 15.42 -2.28
C GLU A 342 29.94 14.06 -2.52
N ASP A 343 29.25 13.19 -3.26
CA ASP A 343 29.79 11.90 -3.66
C ASP A 343 30.56 12.00 -4.97
N ASP A 344 31.52 11.09 -5.13
CA ASP A 344 32.17 10.81 -6.41
C ASP A 344 32.89 12.01 -7.07
N ASN A 345 33.22 13.04 -6.29
CA ASN A 345 33.95 14.22 -6.74
C ASN A 345 35.49 14.05 -6.66
N GLY A 346 35.95 12.92 -6.10
CA GLY A 346 37.36 12.54 -6.02
C GLY A 346 38.15 13.30 -4.94
N ILE A 347 37.47 13.98 -4.02
CA ILE A 347 38.08 14.65 -2.86
C ILE A 347 37.41 14.18 -1.58
N GLY A 348 38.02 14.47 -0.43
CA GLY A 348 37.29 14.45 0.84
C GLY A 348 36.55 13.18 1.21
N ILE A 349 35.31 13.36 1.63
CA ILE A 349 34.40 12.35 2.18
C ILE A 349 33.07 12.39 1.44
N VAL A 350 32.12 11.54 1.83
CA VAL A 350 30.73 11.58 1.36
C VAL A 350 29.79 11.65 2.56
N GLY A 351 28.72 12.42 2.43
CA GLY A 351 27.68 12.56 3.46
C GLY A 351 26.69 11.40 3.44
N VAL A 352 25.80 11.31 4.42
CA VAL A 352 24.76 10.25 4.45
C VAL A 352 23.79 10.36 3.26
N ALA A 353 23.40 11.58 2.90
CA ALA A 353 22.47 11.87 1.82
C ALA A 353 23.13 12.82 0.80
N PRO A 354 24.11 12.35 0.00
CA PRO A 354 24.91 13.21 -0.87
C PRO A 354 24.10 13.93 -1.96
N ASP A 355 22.91 13.43 -2.33
CA ASP A 355 22.03 14.12 -3.29
C ASP A 355 21.06 15.13 -2.65
N ALA A 356 20.96 15.15 -1.31
CA ALA A 356 20.15 16.12 -0.58
C ALA A 356 20.85 17.48 -0.45
N LYS A 357 20.13 18.48 0.05
CA LYS A 357 20.71 19.82 0.30
C LYS A 357 20.70 20.17 1.79
N VAL A 358 21.60 21.06 2.20
CA VAL A 358 21.57 21.70 3.51
C VAL A 358 21.28 23.19 3.43
N LEU A 359 20.48 23.68 4.36
CA LEU A 359 20.25 25.11 4.60
C LEU A 359 21.06 25.54 5.82
N SER A 360 21.92 26.55 5.66
CA SER A 360 22.69 27.10 6.77
C SER A 360 21.85 28.06 7.61
N ALA A 361 21.39 27.61 8.78
CA ALA A 361 20.64 28.42 9.73
C ALA A 361 21.56 28.87 10.86
N ARG A 362 22.30 29.97 10.64
CA ARG A 362 23.24 30.48 11.63
C ARG A 362 22.48 31.15 12.78
N ALA A 363 22.49 30.50 13.95
CA ALA A 363 21.78 30.93 15.15
C ALA A 363 22.69 31.04 16.39
N HIS A 364 23.99 30.74 16.22
CA HIS A 364 25.02 30.74 17.25
C HIS A 364 26.24 31.55 16.79
N ASP A 365 26.93 32.20 17.73
CA ASP A 365 28.23 32.83 17.51
C ASP A 365 29.30 32.00 18.22
N GLY A 366 30.30 31.51 17.48
CA GLY A 366 31.41 30.74 18.03
C GLY A 366 32.27 31.56 19.01
N LEU A 367 32.83 30.86 19.99
CA LEU A 367 33.65 31.40 21.06
C LEU A 367 34.96 30.61 21.17
N SER A 368 36.00 31.28 21.69
CA SER A 368 37.28 30.64 21.97
C SER A 368 37.31 30.09 23.41
N PRO A 369 37.79 28.85 23.63
CA PRO A 369 38.23 27.91 22.60
C PRO A 369 37.06 27.25 21.85
N SER A 370 37.24 26.99 20.55
CA SER A 370 36.32 26.18 19.75
C SER A 370 36.15 24.77 20.34
N PRO A 371 34.96 24.15 20.28
CA PRO A 371 33.74 24.58 19.60
C PRO A 371 32.73 25.31 20.51
N ALA A 372 33.19 26.06 21.53
CA ALA A 372 32.28 26.82 22.38
C ALA A 372 31.48 27.85 21.57
N PHE A 373 30.27 28.22 22.03
CA PHE A 373 29.42 29.19 21.35
C PHE A 373 28.55 29.99 22.32
N SER A 374 27.96 31.08 21.82
CA SER A 374 26.89 31.83 22.46
C SER A 374 25.64 31.83 21.58
N TYR A 375 24.47 31.95 22.21
CA TYR A 375 23.16 32.01 21.55
C TYR A 375 22.20 32.90 22.33
N SER A 376 21.08 33.25 21.70
CA SER A 376 19.94 33.91 22.36
C SER A 376 18.65 33.13 22.09
N PRO A 377 17.66 33.14 23.02
CA PRO A 377 16.37 32.53 22.73
C PRO A 377 15.66 33.11 21.51
N SER A 378 15.87 34.40 21.22
CA SER A 378 15.34 35.06 20.03
C SER A 378 15.96 34.56 18.73
N SER A 379 17.29 34.32 18.69
CA SER A 379 17.96 33.85 17.48
C SER A 379 17.52 32.45 17.10
N VAL A 380 17.43 31.54 18.08
CA VAL A 380 17.00 30.15 17.84
C VAL A 380 15.51 30.08 17.48
N ALA A 381 14.64 30.80 18.20
CA ALA A 381 13.20 30.81 17.88
C ALA A 381 12.92 31.42 16.49
N MET A 382 13.62 32.50 16.12
CA MET A 382 13.51 33.09 14.78
C MET A 382 14.04 32.16 13.69
N ALA A 383 15.11 31.41 13.96
CA ALA A 383 15.63 30.43 13.01
C ALA A 383 14.60 29.33 12.71
N LEU A 384 13.99 28.75 13.76
CA LEU A 384 12.92 27.76 13.60
C LEU A 384 11.71 28.32 12.82
N ASP A 385 11.33 29.58 13.09
CA ASP A 385 10.26 30.25 12.34
C ASP A 385 10.59 30.39 10.84
N LEU A 386 11.79 30.86 10.52
CA LEU A 386 12.22 31.03 9.13
C LEU A 386 12.33 29.70 8.39
N ILE A 387 12.87 28.66 9.06
CA ILE A 387 12.93 27.29 8.51
C ILE A 387 11.52 26.80 8.13
N ALA A 388 10.56 26.95 9.05
CA ALA A 388 9.17 26.56 8.80
C ALA A 388 8.54 27.34 7.65
N ASN A 389 8.74 28.67 7.62
CA ASN A 389 8.23 29.53 6.55
C ASN A 389 8.87 29.24 5.18
N MET A 390 10.05 28.63 5.15
CA MET A 390 10.71 28.16 3.92
C MET A 390 10.24 26.76 3.48
N GLY A 391 9.38 26.09 4.26
CA GLY A 391 8.89 24.75 3.96
C GLY A 391 9.92 23.64 4.19
N VAL A 392 10.98 23.89 4.96
CA VAL A 392 11.99 22.88 5.26
C VAL A 392 11.45 21.89 6.29
N ARG A 393 11.56 20.59 5.98
CA ARG A 393 10.91 19.52 6.76
C ARG A 393 11.80 18.86 7.82
N ILE A 394 13.12 19.05 7.75
CA ILE A 394 14.08 18.42 8.66
C ILE A 394 14.99 19.49 9.26
N THR A 395 15.18 19.47 10.58
CA THR A 395 16.20 20.30 11.24
C THR A 395 17.21 19.44 11.98
N CYS A 396 18.48 19.82 11.88
CA CYS A 396 19.58 19.30 12.69
C CYS A 396 20.08 20.39 13.64
N ASN A 397 19.77 20.26 14.92
CA ASN A 397 20.38 21.08 15.96
C ASN A 397 21.50 20.30 16.65
N ALA A 398 22.72 20.50 16.18
CA ALA A 398 23.89 19.78 16.69
C ALA A 398 24.43 20.35 18.02
N ASN A 399 23.65 21.18 18.73
CA ASN A 399 24.10 21.96 19.88
C ASN A 399 23.23 21.73 21.12
N THR A 400 23.84 21.79 22.31
CA THR A 400 23.12 21.76 23.60
C THR A 400 23.25 23.08 24.35
N TYR A 401 22.16 23.49 25.00
CA TYR A 401 21.99 24.82 25.54
C TYR A 401 22.10 24.88 27.06
N GLY A 402 21.85 23.75 27.73
CA GLY A 402 21.88 23.62 29.19
C GLY A 402 20.85 24.47 29.96
N VAL A 403 20.12 25.38 29.29
CA VAL A 403 19.18 26.32 29.89
C VAL A 403 17.87 26.29 29.09
N PRO A 404 16.76 25.79 29.67
CA PRO A 404 15.46 25.83 29.03
C PRO A 404 14.95 27.26 28.79
N ALA A 405 14.34 27.51 27.63
CA ALA A 405 13.73 28.80 27.30
C ALA A 405 12.32 28.62 26.71
N ALA A 406 11.33 29.31 27.27
CA ALA A 406 9.93 29.15 26.88
C ALA A 406 9.69 29.44 25.38
N SER A 407 10.37 30.42 24.79
CA SER A 407 10.23 30.75 23.37
C SER A 407 10.78 29.66 22.45
N ILE A 408 11.92 29.07 22.81
CA ILE A 408 12.52 27.97 22.04
C ILE A 408 11.61 26.73 22.16
N THR A 409 11.17 26.38 23.37
CA THR A 409 10.26 25.23 23.60
C THR A 409 8.94 25.39 22.85
N THR A 410 8.32 26.57 22.92
CA THR A 410 7.09 26.87 22.19
C THR A 410 7.31 26.71 20.69
N LYS A 411 8.43 27.22 20.17
CA LYS A 411 8.66 27.18 18.73
C LYS A 411 8.92 25.76 18.21
N TYR A 412 9.70 24.95 18.92
CA TYR A 412 9.85 23.53 18.59
C TYR A 412 8.50 22.79 18.60
N ALA A 413 7.60 23.10 19.52
CA ALA A 413 6.26 22.50 19.55
C ALA A 413 5.40 22.95 18.35
N GLU A 414 5.33 24.26 18.08
CA GLU A 414 4.58 24.80 16.94
C GLU A 414 5.07 24.26 15.59
N THR A 415 6.38 24.20 15.38
CA THR A 415 6.94 23.71 14.11
C THR A 415 6.87 22.20 13.97
N HIS A 416 6.94 21.46 15.08
CA HIS A 416 6.66 20.03 15.11
C HIS A 416 5.20 19.73 14.71
N ASP A 417 4.25 20.50 15.23
CA ASP A 417 2.82 20.36 14.90
C ASP A 417 2.52 20.80 13.46
N ALA A 418 3.36 21.66 12.88
CA ALA A 418 3.37 21.99 11.46
C ALA A 418 4.06 20.93 10.57
N GLY A 419 4.52 19.81 11.14
CA GLY A 419 5.06 18.67 10.40
C GLY A 419 6.58 18.64 10.22
N ILE A 420 7.34 19.49 10.91
CA ILE A 420 8.82 19.46 10.88
C ILE A 420 9.35 18.36 11.80
N ILE A 421 10.36 17.63 11.32
CA ILE A 421 11.08 16.59 12.06
C ILE A 421 12.33 17.23 12.65
N HIS A 422 12.39 17.31 13.98
CA HIS A 422 13.49 17.94 14.69
C HIS A 422 14.45 16.89 15.26
N PHE A 423 15.74 17.03 14.98
CA PHE A 423 16.80 16.27 15.61
C PHE A 423 17.66 17.18 16.49
N ALA A 424 18.04 16.72 17.68
CA ALA A 424 19.03 17.40 18.50
C ALA A 424 20.01 16.45 19.19
N SER A 425 21.25 16.91 19.37
CA SER A 425 22.29 16.15 20.05
C SER A 425 22.02 16.04 21.55
N SER A 426 22.27 14.87 22.14
CA SER A 426 21.94 14.61 23.54
C SER A 426 22.82 15.36 24.55
N GLY A 427 24.07 15.67 24.17
CA GLY A 427 25.09 16.31 25.01
C GLY A 427 26.37 15.49 25.10
N ASN A 428 27.47 16.12 25.51
CA ASN A 428 28.82 15.52 25.57
C ASN A 428 29.41 15.48 26.99
N GLY A 429 28.59 15.66 28.03
CA GLY A 429 29.01 15.72 29.43
C GLY A 429 29.18 14.37 30.13
N SER A 430 28.77 13.28 29.50
CA SER A 430 28.63 11.93 30.09
C SER A 430 27.66 11.87 31.28
N SER A 431 26.64 12.72 31.25
CA SER A 431 25.52 12.77 32.19
C SER A 431 24.51 11.65 31.92
N THR A 432 23.79 11.22 32.96
CA THR A 432 22.63 10.31 32.86
C THR A 432 21.31 11.07 32.63
N ALA A 433 21.39 12.25 32.00
CA ALA A 433 20.24 13.04 31.58
C ALA A 433 20.54 13.74 30.26
N VAL A 434 19.60 13.67 29.31
CA VAL A 434 19.65 14.35 28.01
C VAL A 434 19.50 15.86 28.19
N GLN A 435 20.26 16.65 27.43
CA GLN A 435 20.26 18.11 27.56
C GLN A 435 19.18 18.80 26.72
N TYR A 436 18.89 20.05 27.08
CA TYR A 436 18.04 20.93 26.29
C TYR A 436 18.77 21.37 25.00
N PRO A 437 18.13 21.34 23.81
CA PRO A 437 16.71 21.07 23.55
C PRO A 437 16.35 19.61 23.22
N ALA A 438 17.30 18.68 23.17
CA ALA A 438 17.02 17.27 22.87
C ALA A 438 16.02 16.62 23.83
N LEU A 439 15.97 17.04 25.10
CA LEU A 439 14.97 16.54 26.07
C LEU A 439 13.51 16.89 25.74
N LEU A 440 13.25 17.72 24.73
CA LEU A 440 11.89 18.13 24.38
C LEU A 440 11.14 16.99 23.69
N PRO A 441 9.87 16.68 24.06
CA PRO A 441 9.09 15.61 23.42
C PRO A 441 8.86 15.80 21.92
N SER A 442 9.00 17.03 21.41
CA SER A 442 8.86 17.37 19.99
C SER A 442 10.16 17.22 19.19
N VAL A 443 11.22 16.68 19.79
CA VAL A 443 12.55 16.54 19.21
C VAL A 443 13.03 15.10 19.37
N ILE A 444 13.59 14.54 18.30
CA ILE A 444 14.27 13.24 18.33
C ILE A 444 15.66 13.45 18.95
N ALA A 445 15.85 12.91 20.15
CA ALA A 445 17.09 12.99 20.92
C ALA A 445 18.12 11.96 20.44
N VAL A 446 19.24 12.43 19.92
CA VAL A 446 20.27 11.57 19.31
C VAL A 446 21.53 11.52 20.16
N GLY A 447 21.85 10.32 20.63
CA GLY A 447 23.02 10.01 21.45
C GLY A 447 24.14 9.37 20.65
N GLY A 448 25.26 9.09 21.32
CA GLY A 448 26.48 8.64 20.66
C GLY A 448 26.87 7.20 20.95
N VAL A 449 27.48 6.55 19.97
CA VAL A 449 28.17 5.26 20.14
C VAL A 449 29.55 5.26 19.49
N THR A 450 30.47 4.52 20.09
CA THR A 450 31.82 4.27 19.58
C THR A 450 31.83 3.10 18.56
N PRO A 451 32.90 2.92 17.76
CA PRO A 451 33.05 1.77 16.85
C PRO A 451 32.93 0.39 17.51
N ASN A 452 33.04 0.32 18.84
CA ASN A 452 32.97 -0.91 19.63
C ASN A 452 31.65 -1.06 20.42
N GLY A 453 30.66 -0.20 20.17
CA GLY A 453 29.36 -0.29 20.84
C GLY A 453 29.31 0.29 22.25
N VAL A 454 30.33 1.05 22.67
CA VAL A 454 30.31 1.78 23.95
C VAL A 454 29.58 3.10 23.76
N SER A 455 28.65 3.42 24.68
CA SER A 455 27.94 4.70 24.71
C SER A 455 28.89 5.90 24.86
N TYR A 456 28.54 7.01 24.21
CA TYR A 456 29.27 8.26 24.23
C TYR A 456 28.31 9.43 24.48
N GLY A 457 28.69 10.32 25.39
CA GLY A 457 27.93 11.53 25.71
C GLY A 457 26.81 11.31 26.72
N ASP A 458 25.91 12.29 26.77
CA ASP A 458 24.78 12.31 27.69
C ASP A 458 23.70 11.33 27.20
N HIS A 459 23.10 10.58 28.13
CA HIS A 459 22.08 9.55 27.86
C HIS A 459 21.04 9.55 28.97
N GLY A 460 19.89 8.93 28.77
CA GLY A 460 18.84 8.85 29.78
C GLY A 460 17.53 8.30 29.20
N MET A 461 16.47 8.32 29.99
CA MET A 461 15.13 7.87 29.56
C MET A 461 14.53 8.69 28.43
N ASP A 462 14.97 9.94 28.27
CA ASP A 462 14.53 10.85 27.20
C ASP A 462 15.37 10.70 25.92
N LEU A 463 16.25 9.69 25.86
CA LEU A 463 17.05 9.41 24.67
C LEU A 463 16.27 8.52 23.71
N ASP A 464 16.14 8.96 22.44
CA ASP A 464 15.38 8.21 21.45
C ASP A 464 16.22 7.15 20.73
N LEU A 465 17.42 7.48 20.28
CA LEU A 465 18.30 6.54 19.58
C LEU A 465 19.77 6.97 19.66
N VAL A 466 20.68 6.14 19.17
CA VAL A 466 22.11 6.47 19.04
C VAL A 466 22.61 6.38 17.60
N ALA A 467 23.67 7.14 17.30
CA ALA A 467 24.41 7.08 16.05
C ALA A 467 25.94 7.20 16.32
N PRO A 468 26.80 6.92 15.34
CA PRO A 468 28.26 7.04 15.48
C PRO A 468 28.68 8.40 16.04
N ALA A 469 29.61 8.41 17.01
CA ALA A 469 29.98 9.64 17.75
C ALA A 469 31.49 9.87 17.93
N THR A 470 32.35 8.90 17.59
CA THR A 470 33.79 9.01 17.79
C THR A 470 34.57 8.57 16.56
N LEU A 471 35.75 9.15 16.37
CA LEU A 471 36.63 8.88 15.23
C LEU A 471 35.94 9.17 13.89
N LEU A 472 35.22 10.29 13.82
CA LEU A 472 34.41 10.67 12.67
C LEU A 472 35.20 11.65 11.80
N LEU A 473 35.59 11.21 10.60
CA LEU A 473 36.17 12.08 9.59
C LEU A 473 35.05 12.89 8.92
N THR A 474 35.20 14.22 8.86
CA THR A 474 34.27 15.11 8.17
C THR A 474 35.00 16.36 7.66
N THR A 475 34.28 17.22 6.94
CA THR A 475 34.75 18.52 6.45
C THR A 475 35.18 19.44 7.60
N ASP A 476 36.07 20.37 7.29
CA ASP A 476 36.53 21.44 8.16
C ASP A 476 36.48 22.77 7.39
N LEU A 477 36.73 23.90 8.03
CA LEU A 477 36.94 25.14 7.27
C LEU A 477 38.17 25.02 6.38
N THR A 478 38.09 25.57 5.16
CA THR A 478 39.18 25.45 4.20
C THR A 478 40.45 26.19 4.66
N GLY A 479 41.59 25.58 4.37
CA GLY A 479 42.93 26.15 4.57
C GLY A 479 43.29 26.40 6.04
N ALA A 480 43.96 27.53 6.30
CA ALA A 480 44.52 27.85 7.62
C ALA A 480 43.46 28.21 8.69
N ASN A 481 42.19 28.31 8.30
CA ASN A 481 41.07 28.61 9.19
C ASN A 481 40.48 27.34 9.82
N GLY A 482 40.72 26.17 9.24
CA GLY A 482 40.29 24.89 9.81
C GLY A 482 41.02 24.53 11.09
N SER A 483 40.37 23.68 11.89
CA SER A 483 41.01 22.97 13.00
C SER A 483 42.21 22.14 12.55
N ASN A 484 42.15 21.59 11.35
CA ASN A 484 43.25 20.99 10.63
C ASN A 484 43.82 21.98 9.61
N THR A 485 44.78 22.80 10.03
CA THR A 485 45.43 23.79 9.15
C THR A 485 46.17 23.22 7.92
N THR A 486 46.21 21.90 7.74
CA THR A 486 46.90 21.22 6.64
C THR A 486 45.98 20.48 5.68
N ALA A 487 44.71 20.32 6.01
CA ALA A 487 43.72 19.68 5.16
C ALA A 487 42.32 20.19 5.50
N ASP A 488 41.44 20.28 4.50
CA ASP A 488 40.07 20.79 4.67
C ASP A 488 39.12 19.77 5.34
N TYR A 489 39.68 18.83 6.12
CA TYR A 489 38.99 17.73 6.78
C TYR A 489 39.61 17.45 8.14
N ALA A 490 38.76 17.13 9.12
CA ALA A 490 39.18 16.85 10.48
C ALA A 490 38.45 15.64 11.06
N THR A 491 39.12 14.94 11.97
CA THR A 491 38.52 13.87 12.77
C THR A 491 37.96 14.45 14.06
N ASN A 492 36.66 14.27 14.27
CA ASN A 492 35.94 14.83 15.40
C ASN A 492 35.24 13.75 16.24
N ASN A 493 34.90 14.12 17.48
CA ASN A 493 34.07 13.33 18.39
C ASN A 493 32.94 14.23 18.92
N GLY A 494 31.73 13.70 19.04
CA GLY A 494 30.60 14.46 19.56
C GLY A 494 29.25 13.88 19.14
N THR A 495 28.25 14.00 20.02
CA THR A 495 26.85 13.72 19.68
C THR A 495 26.28 14.70 18.65
N SER A 496 26.97 15.83 18.42
CA SER A 496 26.73 16.76 17.31
C SER A 496 26.68 16.05 15.95
N PHE A 497 27.60 15.13 15.70
CA PHE A 497 27.69 14.39 14.44
C PHE A 497 26.72 13.21 14.39
N SER A 498 26.44 12.60 15.54
CA SER A 498 25.38 11.60 15.66
C SER A 498 24.02 12.18 15.25
N CYS A 499 23.70 13.39 15.73
CA CYS A 499 22.52 14.15 15.30
C CYS A 499 22.51 14.39 13.78
N ALA A 500 23.65 14.80 13.22
CA ALA A 500 23.80 15.01 11.77
C ALA A 500 23.51 13.74 10.96
N TYR A 501 24.06 12.59 11.37
CA TYR A 501 23.81 11.32 10.70
C TYR A 501 22.33 10.91 10.74
N ALA A 502 21.68 11.00 11.91
CA ALA A 502 20.25 10.70 12.02
C ALA A 502 19.39 11.62 11.14
N ALA A 503 19.72 12.92 11.10
CA ALA A 503 19.03 13.88 10.22
C ALA A 503 19.27 13.58 8.73
N GLY A 504 20.47 13.11 8.35
CA GLY A 504 20.78 12.64 7.01
C GLY A 504 19.98 11.39 6.62
N ILE A 505 19.81 10.44 7.54
CA ILE A 505 18.98 9.24 7.31
C ILE A 505 17.52 9.63 7.10
N ALA A 506 16.99 10.58 7.89
CA ALA A 506 15.66 11.13 7.64
C ALA A 506 15.55 11.79 6.25
N ALA A 507 16.61 12.42 5.76
CA ALA A 507 16.65 12.96 4.40
C ALA A 507 16.60 11.86 3.33
N LEU A 508 17.30 10.73 3.54
CA LEU A 508 17.17 9.55 2.68
C LEU A 508 15.73 9.01 2.68
N MET A 509 15.11 8.88 3.86
CA MET A 509 13.73 8.38 3.98
C MET A 509 12.73 9.23 3.21
N ILE A 510 12.79 10.57 3.35
CA ILE A 510 11.90 11.47 2.61
C ILE A 510 12.25 11.50 1.11
N SER A 511 13.52 11.28 0.74
CA SER A 511 13.91 11.21 -0.66
C SER A 511 13.37 9.95 -1.35
N ASP A 512 13.32 8.84 -0.63
CA ASP A 512 12.79 7.56 -1.09
C ASP A 512 11.25 7.54 -1.13
N THR A 513 10.62 8.09 -0.09
CA THR A 513 9.16 8.13 0.09
C THR A 513 8.73 9.56 0.48
N PRO A 514 8.54 10.46 -0.51
CA PRO A 514 8.24 11.88 -0.27
C PRO A 514 6.98 12.17 0.56
N GLU A 515 6.02 11.24 0.53
CA GLU A 515 4.70 11.33 1.16
C GLU A 515 4.73 11.07 2.67
N LEU A 516 5.84 10.55 3.20
CA LEU A 516 5.98 10.26 4.64
C LEU A 516 5.64 11.49 5.48
N LEU A 517 4.80 11.33 6.49
CA LEU A 517 4.53 12.34 7.50
C LEU A 517 5.58 12.29 8.61
N ARG A 518 5.69 13.38 9.37
CA ARG A 518 6.63 13.51 10.51
C ARG A 518 6.58 12.29 11.45
N ALA A 519 5.37 11.87 11.81
CA ALA A 519 5.16 10.74 12.72
C ALA A 519 5.65 9.41 12.12
N GLN A 520 5.43 9.17 10.82
CA GLN A 520 5.89 7.96 10.14
C GLN A 520 7.41 7.92 10.05
N VAL A 521 8.08 9.05 9.75
CA VAL A 521 9.54 9.09 9.79
C VAL A 521 10.07 8.71 11.17
N GLN A 522 9.51 9.32 12.23
CA GLN A 522 9.90 8.99 13.60
C GLN A 522 9.63 7.51 13.95
N THR A 523 8.45 6.99 13.61
CA THR A 523 8.09 5.59 13.87
C THR A 523 9.01 4.61 13.15
N ALA A 524 9.23 4.78 11.85
CA ALA A 524 10.08 3.88 11.08
C ALA A 524 11.53 3.94 11.58
N LEU A 525 12.06 5.13 11.86
CA LEU A 525 13.42 5.33 12.36
C LEU A 525 13.66 4.67 13.73
N LEU A 526 12.69 4.78 14.65
CA LEU A 526 12.80 4.22 16.01
C LEU A 526 12.50 2.71 16.05
N ALA A 527 11.62 2.22 15.18
CA ALA A 527 11.28 0.80 15.12
C ALA A 527 12.38 -0.03 14.44
N SER A 528 13.10 0.56 13.48
CA SER A 528 14.15 -0.12 12.72
C SER A 528 15.53 -0.14 13.39
N ALA A 529 15.72 0.61 14.48
CA ALA A 529 17.02 0.76 15.13
C ALA A 529 17.62 -0.58 15.60
N LYS A 530 18.90 -0.82 15.28
CA LYS A 530 19.68 -2.00 15.65
C LYS A 530 19.89 -2.06 17.16
N ARG A 531 19.25 -3.03 17.84
CA ARG A 531 19.49 -3.37 19.26
C ARG A 531 20.49 -4.51 19.45
N ASN A 532 20.63 -5.38 18.46
CA ASN A 532 21.54 -6.51 18.46
C ASN A 532 22.42 -6.44 17.21
N ILE A 533 23.71 -6.69 17.36
CA ILE A 533 24.67 -6.67 16.25
C ILE A 533 24.94 -8.12 15.83
N ALA A 534 24.80 -8.42 14.54
CA ALA A 534 24.94 -9.78 14.04
C ALA A 534 26.34 -10.31 14.35
N ASN A 535 26.41 -11.59 14.77
CA ASN A 535 27.67 -12.27 15.08
C ASN A 535 28.56 -11.57 16.13
N SER A 536 27.96 -10.74 17.01
CA SER A 536 28.67 -10.02 18.09
C SER A 536 28.01 -10.23 19.45
N SER A 537 28.79 -10.06 20.52
CA SER A 537 28.29 -10.02 21.89
C SER A 537 27.85 -8.61 22.34
N VAL A 538 28.03 -7.60 21.50
CA VAL A 538 27.59 -6.22 21.77
C VAL A 538 26.07 -6.15 21.69
N SER A 539 25.45 -5.58 22.72
CA SER A 539 24.00 -5.30 22.76
C SER A 539 23.77 -3.83 23.06
N LEU A 540 22.86 -3.24 22.28
CA LEU A 540 22.40 -1.85 22.40
C LEU A 540 20.94 -1.81 22.86
N ALA A 541 20.50 -2.83 23.60
CA ALA A 541 19.09 -2.99 23.97
C ALA A 541 18.66 -2.17 25.19
N ASP A 542 19.61 -1.65 26.00
CA ASP A 542 19.30 -0.85 27.19
C ASP A 542 18.71 0.52 26.78
N PRO A 543 17.42 0.77 27.07
CA PRO A 543 16.75 1.99 26.64
C PRO A 543 17.27 3.25 27.32
N GLN A 544 17.87 3.17 28.52
CA GLN A 544 18.43 4.37 29.17
C GLN A 544 19.76 4.80 28.55
N THR A 545 20.50 3.86 27.97
CA THR A 545 21.84 4.10 27.45
C THR A 545 21.83 4.32 25.94
N PHE A 546 20.94 3.63 25.23
CA PHE A 546 20.92 3.60 23.76
C PHE A 546 19.55 3.94 23.16
N GLY A 547 18.53 4.23 23.98
CA GLY A 547 17.17 4.48 23.50
C GLY A 547 16.62 3.26 22.74
N HIS A 548 16.29 3.47 21.47
CA HIS A 548 15.82 2.43 20.57
C HIS A 548 16.93 1.57 19.95
N GLY A 549 18.20 1.96 20.10
CA GLY A 549 19.36 1.30 19.50
C GLY A 549 20.10 2.20 18.52
N LEU A 550 21.03 1.59 17.76
CA LEU A 550 21.76 2.27 16.70
C LEU A 550 20.88 2.48 15.48
N VAL A 551 20.83 3.70 14.95
CA VAL A 551 20.06 4.01 13.73
C VAL A 551 20.52 3.15 12.55
N ASP A 552 19.56 2.61 11.78
CA ASP A 552 19.77 1.75 10.61
C ASP A 552 19.05 2.34 9.40
N ALA A 553 19.81 2.86 8.43
CA ALA A 553 19.26 3.57 7.29
C ALA A 553 18.45 2.63 6.38
N PHE A 554 19.01 1.47 6.03
CA PHE A 554 18.34 0.55 5.11
C PHE A 554 17.03 0.01 5.69
N ALA A 555 17.06 -0.41 6.96
CA ALA A 555 15.86 -0.89 7.64
C ALA A 555 14.83 0.23 7.84
N ALA A 556 15.27 1.48 8.11
CA ALA A 556 14.37 2.62 8.23
C ALA A 556 13.65 2.94 6.91
N LEU A 557 14.35 2.93 5.77
CA LEU A 557 13.75 3.18 4.45
C LEU A 557 12.71 2.10 4.10
N ARG A 558 13.04 0.82 4.35
CA ARG A 558 12.09 -0.28 4.12
C ARG A 558 10.84 -0.17 5.00
N ALA A 559 11.03 0.04 6.31
CA ALA A 559 9.92 0.21 7.23
C ALA A 559 9.08 1.44 6.89
N ALA A 560 9.69 2.50 6.36
CA ALA A 560 8.98 3.70 5.94
C ALA A 560 8.05 3.44 4.75
N ARG A 561 8.47 2.65 3.75
CA ARG A 561 7.62 2.23 2.63
C ARG A 561 6.38 1.46 3.09
N ASP A 562 6.52 0.63 4.13
CA ASP A 562 5.44 -0.19 4.66
C ASP A 562 4.37 0.63 5.41
N ILE A 563 4.75 1.76 5.99
CA ILE A 563 3.84 2.61 6.79
C ILE A 563 3.51 3.93 6.08
N ALA A 564 3.95 4.11 4.83
CA ALA A 564 3.70 5.31 4.06
C ALA A 564 2.20 5.52 3.90
N PRO A 565 1.71 6.77 4.01
CA PRO A 565 0.31 7.00 3.73
C PRO A 565 0.09 6.76 2.23
N PRO A 566 -1.05 6.16 1.84
CA PRO A 566 -1.40 6.05 0.42
C PRO A 566 -1.34 7.44 -0.25
N PRO A 567 -0.86 7.53 -1.50
CA PRO A 567 -0.79 8.80 -2.21
C PRO A 567 -2.18 9.46 -2.30
N VAL A 568 -2.24 10.79 -2.14
CA VAL A 568 -3.48 11.54 -2.35
C VAL A 568 -3.65 11.81 -3.85
N LEU A 569 -4.69 11.23 -4.45
CA LEU A 569 -5.07 11.48 -5.85
C LEU A 569 -5.73 12.84 -6.01
N LEU A 570 -6.57 13.23 -5.06
CA LEU A 570 -7.30 14.49 -5.09
C LEU A 570 -7.53 15.03 -3.69
N GLU A 571 -7.29 16.33 -3.50
CA GLU A 571 -7.60 17.07 -2.28
C GLU A 571 -8.59 18.20 -2.57
N LEU A 572 -9.69 18.24 -1.81
CA LEU A 572 -10.73 19.23 -1.91
C LEU A 572 -10.93 19.91 -0.55
N LEU A 573 -10.76 21.23 -0.51
CA LEU A 573 -10.86 22.03 0.71
C LEU A 573 -12.16 22.84 0.73
N GLY A 574 -12.91 22.73 1.83
CA GLY A 574 -14.06 23.58 2.11
C GLY A 574 -13.62 25.04 2.22
N GLN A 575 -14.44 25.95 1.69
CA GLN A 575 -14.09 27.38 1.58
C GLN A 575 -14.83 28.26 2.59
N GLN A 576 -15.91 27.76 3.20
CA GLN A 576 -16.73 28.50 4.15
C GLN A 576 -16.59 27.90 5.54
N ALA A 577 -16.26 28.75 6.52
CA ALA A 577 -16.23 28.38 7.93
C ALA A 577 -17.56 27.75 8.37
N ASP A 578 -17.49 26.75 9.24
CA ASP A 578 -18.59 25.98 9.80
C ASP A 578 -19.43 25.20 8.80
N SER A 579 -19.09 25.19 7.50
CA SER A 579 -19.85 24.46 6.48
C SER A 579 -19.80 22.95 6.63
N ARG A 580 -18.78 22.43 7.32
CA ARG A 580 -18.49 20.99 7.50
C ARG A 580 -18.41 20.23 6.18
N PHE A 581 -17.69 20.79 5.21
CA PHE A 581 -17.41 20.14 3.94
C PHE A 581 -16.75 18.77 4.17
N GLY A 582 -17.24 17.72 3.53
CA GLY A 582 -16.77 16.35 3.77
C GLY A 582 -17.50 15.63 4.92
N ARG A 583 -18.62 16.18 5.41
CA ARG A 583 -19.48 15.49 6.40
C ARG A 583 -20.04 14.17 5.87
N SER A 584 -20.26 14.13 4.56
CA SER A 584 -20.66 12.95 3.79
C SER A 584 -19.95 13.00 2.44
N VAL A 585 -19.63 11.83 1.89
CA VAL A 585 -18.94 11.68 0.61
C VAL A 585 -19.51 10.49 -0.15
N ALA A 586 -19.59 10.58 -1.46
CA ALA A 586 -19.94 9.46 -2.35
C ALA A 586 -19.13 9.56 -3.65
N LEU A 587 -18.70 8.41 -4.18
CA LEU A 587 -18.10 8.30 -5.51
C LEU A 587 -19.18 7.85 -6.49
N LEU A 588 -19.30 8.54 -7.63
CA LEU A 588 -20.29 8.29 -8.67
C LEU A 588 -19.59 7.72 -9.90
N ARG A 589 -19.94 6.48 -10.27
CA ARG A 589 -19.35 5.79 -11.42
C ARG A 589 -19.87 6.35 -12.73
N ASP A 590 -19.01 6.33 -13.74
CA ASP A 590 -19.42 6.42 -15.14
C ASP A 590 -20.01 5.07 -15.57
N LEU A 591 -21.31 5.04 -15.84
CA LEU A 591 -22.04 3.87 -16.34
C LEU A 591 -21.82 3.66 -17.85
N SER A 592 -21.26 4.65 -18.56
CA SER A 592 -20.94 4.54 -19.98
C SER A 592 -19.57 3.94 -20.26
N GLY A 593 -18.71 3.81 -19.24
CA GLY A 593 -17.45 3.06 -19.27
C GLY A 593 -16.30 3.72 -20.02
N GLY A 594 -16.18 5.06 -19.98
CA GLY A 594 -15.13 5.78 -20.73
C GLY A 594 -14.64 7.11 -20.16
N GLY A 595 -15.20 7.63 -19.06
CA GLY A 595 -14.78 8.86 -18.40
C GLY A 595 -14.37 8.66 -16.93
N PRO A 596 -13.62 9.61 -16.33
CA PRO A 596 -13.29 9.56 -14.91
C PRO A 596 -14.57 9.65 -14.06
N PRO A 597 -14.58 9.05 -12.85
CA PRO A 597 -15.72 9.14 -11.95
C PRO A 597 -15.89 10.55 -11.39
N TYR A 598 -17.04 10.81 -10.75
CA TYR A 598 -17.26 12.04 -9.98
C TYR A 598 -17.19 11.76 -8.48
N VAL A 599 -16.82 12.78 -7.70
CA VAL A 599 -16.97 12.77 -6.25
C VAL A 599 -18.02 13.79 -5.83
N ALA A 600 -19.01 13.32 -5.06
CA ALA A 600 -20.02 14.15 -4.43
C ALA A 600 -19.64 14.42 -2.98
N VAL A 601 -19.66 15.69 -2.56
CA VAL A 601 -19.25 16.11 -1.22
C VAL A 601 -20.34 16.94 -0.56
N GLY A 602 -20.79 16.50 0.62
CA GLY A 602 -21.78 17.20 1.42
C GLY A 602 -21.16 18.24 2.35
N ALA A 603 -21.76 19.44 2.37
CA ALA A 603 -21.48 20.53 3.29
C ALA A 603 -22.81 20.99 3.93
N PRO A 604 -23.37 20.21 4.88
CA PRO A 604 -24.72 20.43 5.37
C PRO A 604 -24.91 21.75 6.12
N GLN A 605 -23.84 22.32 6.67
CA GLN A 605 -23.93 23.60 7.37
C GLN A 605 -23.55 24.78 6.50
N PHE A 606 -23.38 24.57 5.19
CA PHE A 606 -23.15 25.66 4.26
C PHE A 606 -24.32 26.65 4.28
N ASP A 607 -23.99 27.91 4.50
CA ASP A 607 -24.89 29.05 4.39
C ASP A 607 -25.06 29.39 2.90
N GLY A 608 -26.08 28.79 2.30
CA GLY A 608 -26.40 28.93 0.89
C GLY A 608 -27.34 30.10 0.59
N PRO A 609 -27.71 30.27 -0.70
CA PRO A 609 -28.64 31.34 -1.12
C PRO A 609 -30.02 31.22 -0.47
N ASN A 610 -30.38 30.04 0.02
CA ASN A 610 -31.67 29.75 0.65
C ASN A 610 -31.66 29.91 2.18
N GLY A 611 -30.54 30.36 2.76
CA GLY A 611 -30.44 30.77 4.16
C GLY A 611 -29.37 30.03 4.96
N MET A 612 -29.28 30.35 6.25
CA MET A 612 -28.28 29.77 7.14
C MET A 612 -28.44 28.25 7.27
N ALA A 613 -27.35 27.50 7.17
CA ALA A 613 -27.32 26.04 7.19
C ALA A 613 -28.37 25.41 6.26
N SER A 614 -28.64 26.03 5.10
CA SER A 614 -29.45 25.38 4.06
C SER A 614 -28.75 24.11 3.55
N GLY A 615 -27.42 24.11 3.60
CA GLY A 615 -26.60 23.00 3.16
C GLY A 615 -26.45 22.96 1.64
N ARG A 616 -25.38 22.30 1.21
CA ARG A 616 -25.00 22.17 -0.19
C ARG A 616 -24.32 20.82 -0.44
N VAL A 617 -24.50 20.30 -1.64
CA VAL A 617 -23.70 19.19 -2.18
C VAL A 617 -22.96 19.68 -3.41
N TYR A 618 -21.65 19.42 -3.45
CA TYR A 618 -20.78 19.73 -4.58
C TYR A 618 -20.47 18.47 -5.37
N ILE A 619 -20.36 18.58 -6.69
CA ILE A 619 -19.93 17.51 -7.59
C ILE A 619 -18.62 17.94 -8.24
N TYR A 620 -17.56 17.17 -8.03
CA TYR A 620 -16.24 17.41 -8.62
C TYR A 620 -15.86 16.30 -9.59
N ASP A 621 -15.20 16.70 -10.67
CA ASP A 621 -14.47 15.83 -11.58
C ASP A 621 -13.20 15.34 -10.90
N THR A 622 -13.06 14.01 -10.76
CA THR A 622 -11.94 13.43 -10.01
C THR A 622 -10.59 13.56 -10.74
N ALA A 623 -10.59 13.67 -12.07
CA ALA A 623 -9.36 13.81 -12.85
C ALA A 623 -8.81 15.24 -12.84
N THR A 624 -9.68 16.24 -12.77
CA THR A 624 -9.30 17.66 -12.83
C THR A 624 -9.39 18.38 -11.49
N GLY A 625 -10.10 17.81 -10.51
CA GLY A 625 -10.42 18.46 -9.24
C GLY A 625 -11.37 19.66 -9.37
N MET A 626 -11.95 19.88 -10.56
CA MET A 626 -12.81 21.03 -10.83
C MET A 626 -14.26 20.74 -10.44
N GLU A 627 -14.92 21.74 -9.83
CA GLU A 627 -16.36 21.67 -9.57
C GLU A 627 -17.11 21.65 -10.90
N VAL A 628 -17.91 20.61 -11.10
CA VAL A 628 -18.79 20.45 -12.27
C VAL A 628 -20.12 21.16 -12.02
N THR A 629 -20.70 20.95 -10.84
CA THR A 629 -21.97 21.54 -10.43
C THR A 629 -22.17 21.43 -8.91
N HIS A 630 -23.19 22.08 -8.38
CA HIS A 630 -23.64 21.93 -7.00
C HIS A 630 -25.17 22.01 -6.88
N TYR A 631 -25.68 21.55 -5.74
CA TYR A 631 -27.09 21.58 -5.39
C TYR A 631 -27.28 22.12 -3.98
N ASP A 632 -28.19 23.09 -3.83
CA ASP A 632 -28.51 23.73 -2.55
C ASP A 632 -29.78 23.13 -1.91
N GLY A 633 -29.82 23.13 -0.57
CA GLY A 633 -31.03 22.87 0.19
C GLY A 633 -32.10 23.94 -0.05
N ASP A 634 -33.37 23.59 0.16
CA ASP A 634 -34.54 24.42 -0.17
C ASP A 634 -34.77 25.59 0.80
N GLY A 635 -34.26 25.51 2.03
CA GLY A 635 -34.48 26.53 3.05
C GLY A 635 -33.48 26.50 4.20
N PRO A 636 -33.54 27.48 5.13
CA PRO A 636 -32.60 27.61 6.23
C PRO A 636 -32.74 26.47 7.24
N GLY A 637 -31.61 25.88 7.65
CA GLY A 637 -31.60 24.77 8.60
C GLY A 637 -32.05 23.44 8.01
N ASP A 638 -32.01 23.28 6.68
CA ASP A 638 -32.27 22.02 6.00
C ASP A 638 -31.19 20.96 6.25
N PHE A 639 -29.93 21.40 6.44
CA PHE A 639 -28.77 20.53 6.50
C PHE A 639 -28.63 19.64 5.25
N PHE A 640 -28.92 20.18 4.06
CA PHE A 640 -28.85 19.43 2.80
C PHE A 640 -27.43 18.94 2.51
N GLY A 641 -27.28 17.65 2.18
CA GLY A 641 -25.97 17.01 2.07
C GLY A 641 -25.49 16.36 3.37
N PHE A 642 -26.39 16.10 4.32
CA PHE A 642 -26.03 15.44 5.58
C PHE A 642 -25.62 13.97 5.36
N SER A 643 -26.29 13.29 4.44
CA SER A 643 -26.02 11.91 4.03
C SER A 643 -26.09 11.80 2.50
N LEU A 644 -25.25 10.94 1.93
CA LEU A 644 -25.11 10.74 0.49
C LEU A 644 -25.04 9.24 0.17
N ALA A 645 -25.63 8.83 -0.95
CA ALA A 645 -25.46 7.50 -1.52
C ALA A 645 -25.49 7.55 -3.05
N ALA A 646 -24.57 6.83 -3.69
CA ALA A 646 -24.59 6.61 -5.14
C ALA A 646 -25.72 5.62 -5.50
N VAL A 647 -26.40 5.89 -6.60
CA VAL A 647 -27.55 5.11 -7.09
C VAL A 647 -27.26 4.65 -8.53
N PRO A 648 -27.03 3.35 -8.77
CA PRO A 648 -26.64 2.74 -10.06
C PRO A 648 -27.51 3.02 -11.30
N SER A 649 -28.69 3.62 -11.14
CA SER A 649 -29.56 3.97 -12.27
C SER A 649 -29.40 5.44 -12.63
N SER A 650 -29.27 5.78 -13.93
CA SER A 650 -29.32 7.17 -14.38
C SER A 650 -29.69 7.35 -15.85
N SER A 651 -30.05 8.60 -16.19
CA SER A 651 -30.19 9.03 -17.59
C SER A 651 -28.99 9.82 -18.12
N SER A 652 -28.10 10.28 -17.24
CA SER A 652 -26.90 11.07 -17.56
C SER A 652 -25.70 10.22 -18.02
N GLY A 653 -25.74 8.90 -17.82
CA GLY A 653 -24.59 8.04 -18.03
C GLY A 653 -23.66 7.93 -16.81
N TYR A 654 -23.93 8.66 -15.73
CA TYR A 654 -23.25 8.52 -14.42
C TYR A 654 -24.26 8.15 -13.35
N GLU A 655 -23.87 7.44 -12.29
CA GLU A 655 -24.77 7.12 -11.18
C GLU A 655 -25.53 8.35 -10.65
N ASN A 656 -26.81 8.18 -10.34
CA ASN A 656 -27.59 9.20 -9.64
C ASN A 656 -27.09 9.36 -8.20
N LEU A 657 -27.42 10.49 -7.58
CA LEU A 657 -27.06 10.78 -6.21
C LEU A 657 -28.29 10.95 -5.34
N LEU A 658 -28.39 10.17 -4.27
CA LEU A 658 -29.39 10.35 -3.22
C LEU A 658 -28.82 11.24 -2.12
N VAL A 659 -29.52 12.33 -1.80
CA VAL A 659 -29.08 13.34 -0.83
C VAL A 659 -30.10 13.48 0.30
N GLY A 660 -29.65 13.34 1.54
CA GLY A 660 -30.47 13.55 2.73
C GLY A 660 -30.40 14.98 3.31
N ALA A 661 -31.52 15.44 3.88
CA ALA A 661 -31.68 16.75 4.51
C ALA A 661 -32.57 16.64 5.78
N PRO A 662 -31.98 16.26 6.93
CA PRO A 662 -32.73 15.90 8.13
C PRO A 662 -33.39 17.05 8.89
N ARG A 663 -33.06 18.33 8.60
CA ARG A 663 -33.66 19.49 9.30
C ARG A 663 -33.47 19.53 10.83
N LEU A 664 -32.32 19.08 11.33
CA LEU A 664 -32.02 18.86 12.76
C LEU A 664 -32.37 20.03 13.72
N ASN A 665 -32.43 21.27 13.24
CA ASN A 665 -32.76 22.47 14.05
C ASN A 665 -33.67 23.47 13.29
N HIS A 666 -34.53 22.98 12.40
CA HIS A 666 -35.33 23.88 11.55
C HIS A 666 -36.39 24.66 12.39
N PRO A 667 -36.48 26.00 12.30
CA PRO A 667 -37.33 26.82 13.17
C PRO A 667 -38.83 26.49 13.14
N SER A 668 -39.31 25.94 12.01
CA SER A 668 -40.71 25.54 11.82
C SER A 668 -40.99 24.07 12.14
N MET A 669 -40.01 23.33 12.68
CA MET A 669 -40.11 21.89 12.99
C MET A 669 -40.59 21.07 11.78
N LEU A 670 -40.31 21.46 10.54
CA LEU A 670 -40.74 20.64 9.40
C LEU A 670 -39.99 19.31 9.39
N PRO A 671 -40.63 18.20 9.00
CA PRO A 671 -39.90 16.96 8.79
C PRO A 671 -38.81 17.15 7.72
N GLY A 672 -37.71 16.42 7.88
CA GLY A 672 -36.65 16.34 6.89
C GLY A 672 -37.11 15.74 5.56
N TYR A 673 -36.21 15.72 4.57
CA TYR A 673 -36.48 15.19 3.22
C TYR A 673 -35.23 14.53 2.62
N ALA A 674 -35.40 13.87 1.49
CA ALA A 674 -34.30 13.46 0.63
C ALA A 674 -34.54 13.93 -0.82
N LYS A 675 -33.49 14.00 -1.64
CA LYS A 675 -33.59 14.31 -3.07
C LYS A 675 -32.79 13.28 -3.88
N LEU A 676 -33.38 12.79 -4.95
CA LEU A 676 -32.65 12.06 -5.99
C LEU A 676 -32.21 13.05 -7.05
N VAL A 677 -30.91 13.12 -7.29
CA VAL A 677 -30.26 14.06 -8.21
C VAL A 677 -29.68 13.26 -9.37
N ASP A 678 -30.09 13.61 -10.59
CA ASP A 678 -29.46 13.16 -11.83
C ASP A 678 -28.69 14.36 -12.40
N LEU A 679 -27.43 14.16 -12.80
CA LEU A 679 -26.55 15.23 -13.30
C LEU A 679 -27.09 15.92 -14.58
N THR A 680 -28.08 15.34 -15.25
CA THR A 680 -28.70 15.90 -16.46
C THR A 680 -30.16 16.33 -16.31
N GLN A 681 -30.82 16.00 -15.18
CA GLN A 681 -32.25 16.27 -14.98
C GLN A 681 -32.54 17.03 -13.68
N VAL A 682 -33.78 17.50 -13.53
CA VAL A 682 -34.26 18.19 -12.33
C VAL A 682 -34.32 17.21 -11.16
N ALA A 683 -33.73 17.57 -10.02
CA ALA A 683 -33.77 16.79 -8.79
C ALA A 683 -35.22 16.47 -8.38
N CYS A 684 -35.50 15.19 -8.13
CA CYS A 684 -36.80 14.74 -7.63
C CYS A 684 -36.79 14.73 -6.10
N THR A 685 -37.64 15.55 -5.49
CA THR A 685 -37.77 15.58 -4.03
C THR A 685 -38.55 14.37 -3.52
N ILE A 686 -37.91 13.60 -2.63
CA ILE A 686 -38.48 12.51 -1.86
C ILE A 686 -38.99 13.08 -0.54
N GLN A 687 -40.31 13.25 -0.46
CA GLN A 687 -41.00 13.57 0.78
C GLN A 687 -41.52 12.27 1.39
N GLY A 688 -41.40 12.09 2.71
CA GLY A 688 -41.84 10.88 3.39
C GLY A 688 -43.37 10.65 3.40
N GLY A 689 -44.20 11.47 2.75
CA GLY A 689 -45.64 11.20 2.58
C GLY A 689 -46.51 11.54 3.80
N SER A 690 -47.75 11.03 3.83
CA SER A 690 -48.87 11.57 4.62
C SER A 690 -48.88 11.31 6.14
N ASN A 691 -47.77 10.89 6.75
CA ASN A 691 -47.68 10.58 8.19
C ASN A 691 -46.33 10.98 8.82
N MET A 692 -45.65 11.99 8.27
CA MET A 692 -44.44 12.54 8.91
C MET A 692 -44.84 13.55 9.98
N ALA A 693 -44.27 13.44 11.15
CA ALA A 693 -44.49 14.42 12.19
C ALA A 693 -43.49 15.57 12.08
N PRO A 694 -43.89 16.78 12.53
CA PRO A 694 -42.94 17.86 12.72
C PRO A 694 -41.76 17.43 13.60
N GLY A 695 -40.53 17.62 13.12
CA GLY A 695 -39.30 17.24 13.84
C GLY A 695 -38.73 15.86 13.48
N ASP A 696 -39.38 15.09 12.61
CA ASP A 696 -38.81 13.84 12.09
C ASP A 696 -37.53 14.16 11.29
N ASN A 697 -36.40 13.61 11.71
CA ASN A 697 -35.10 13.82 11.05
C ASN A 697 -34.94 12.98 9.77
N PHE A 698 -35.99 12.90 8.95
CA PHE A 698 -35.99 12.10 7.73
C PHE A 698 -34.93 12.58 6.74
N GLY A 699 -34.12 11.66 6.20
CA GLY A 699 -32.93 12.01 5.43
C GLY A 699 -31.65 12.03 6.27
N TYR A 700 -31.70 11.57 7.53
CA TYR A 700 -30.50 11.43 8.36
C TYR A 700 -29.51 10.41 7.78
N SER A 701 -30.03 9.31 7.27
CA SER A 701 -29.28 8.24 6.60
C SER A 701 -29.98 7.86 5.31
N VAL A 702 -29.19 7.51 4.29
CA VAL A 702 -29.67 7.10 2.97
C VAL A 702 -28.81 5.97 2.45
N ALA A 703 -29.41 5.02 1.73
CA ALA A 703 -28.68 3.97 1.03
C ALA A 703 -29.41 3.55 -0.24
N ALA A 704 -28.63 3.10 -1.22
CA ALA A 704 -29.14 2.30 -2.33
C ALA A 704 -29.43 0.88 -1.83
N VAL A 705 -30.54 0.30 -2.28
CA VAL A 705 -30.92 -1.08 -1.92
C VAL A 705 -30.69 -2.02 -3.11
N GLY A 706 -31.05 -1.59 -4.32
CA GLY A 706 -31.04 -2.45 -5.50
C GLY A 706 -32.47 -2.70 -6.00
N ALA A 707 -32.64 -3.60 -6.97
CA ALA A 707 -33.94 -3.86 -7.58
C ALA A 707 -34.73 -4.94 -6.80
N LEU A 708 -35.72 -4.51 -6.02
CA LEU A 708 -36.70 -5.40 -5.36
C LEU A 708 -37.76 -5.91 -6.35
N ALA A 709 -37.92 -5.25 -7.51
CA ALA A 709 -38.78 -5.70 -8.59
C ALA A 709 -38.18 -5.41 -9.99
N PRO A 710 -38.60 -6.14 -11.04
CA PRO A 710 -38.11 -5.90 -12.40
C PRO A 710 -38.40 -4.47 -12.87
N ASN A 711 -37.36 -3.74 -13.31
CA ASN A 711 -37.41 -2.35 -13.80
C ASN A 711 -37.66 -1.26 -12.73
N THR A 712 -37.52 -1.58 -11.45
CA THR A 712 -37.44 -0.59 -10.37
C THR A 712 -36.06 -0.63 -9.72
N PHE A 713 -35.68 0.49 -9.11
CA PHE A 713 -34.51 0.57 -8.25
C PHE A 713 -34.94 1.18 -6.92
N GLU A 714 -34.69 0.50 -5.82
CA GLU A 714 -35.15 0.93 -4.51
C GLU A 714 -34.05 1.64 -3.72
N VAL A 715 -34.48 2.67 -2.99
CA VAL A 715 -33.66 3.40 -2.03
C VAL A 715 -34.35 3.41 -0.68
N VAL A 716 -33.56 3.48 0.38
CA VAL A 716 -34.03 3.56 1.75
C VAL A 716 -33.58 4.88 2.38
N VAL A 717 -34.47 5.47 3.16
CA VAL A 717 -34.23 6.73 3.89
C VAL A 717 -34.61 6.54 5.36
N GLY A 718 -33.68 6.83 6.26
CA GLY A 718 -33.88 6.77 7.71
C GLY A 718 -34.37 8.09 8.31
N ALA A 719 -35.18 7.97 9.36
CA ALA A 719 -35.66 9.07 10.20
C ALA A 719 -35.52 8.70 11.69
N PRO A 720 -34.32 8.82 12.26
CA PRO A 720 -34.13 8.67 13.70
C PRO A 720 -34.86 9.82 14.41
N SER A 721 -35.81 9.49 15.28
CA SER A 721 -36.51 10.48 16.10
C SER A 721 -35.60 10.99 17.23
N ILE A 722 -35.53 12.32 17.40
CA ILE A 722 -34.76 12.99 18.46
C ILE A 722 -35.69 13.94 19.27
N ASP A 723 -36.99 13.98 18.98
CA ASP A 723 -37.87 15.00 19.54
C ASP A 723 -38.48 14.66 20.92
N ALA A 724 -38.86 15.70 21.66
CA ALA A 724 -39.48 15.61 22.98
C ALA A 724 -40.92 15.05 22.96
N ALA A 725 -41.46 14.72 21.78
CA ALA A 725 -42.83 14.23 21.62
C ALA A 725 -42.94 12.70 21.73
N ASN A 726 -41.83 12.01 22.01
CA ASN A 726 -41.80 10.56 22.27
C ASN A 726 -42.28 9.75 21.05
N GLN A 727 -41.81 10.12 19.85
CA GLN A 727 -42.15 9.46 18.59
C GLN A 727 -41.11 8.39 18.20
N ASN A 728 -41.57 7.33 17.52
CA ASN A 728 -40.74 6.20 17.10
C ASN A 728 -39.85 6.58 15.90
N GLY A 729 -38.60 6.11 15.89
CA GLY A 729 -37.75 6.16 14.69
C GLY A 729 -38.25 5.16 13.63
N TYR A 730 -38.00 5.45 12.35
CA TYR A 730 -38.46 4.61 11.23
C TYR A 730 -37.53 4.68 10.01
N ILE A 731 -37.68 3.71 9.10
CA ILE A 731 -37.14 3.77 7.75
C ILE A 731 -38.26 3.74 6.71
N ARG A 732 -38.02 4.31 5.53
CA ARG A 732 -38.94 4.23 4.40
C ARG A 732 -38.23 3.84 3.12
N VAL A 733 -38.89 2.98 2.35
CA VAL A 733 -38.39 2.46 1.07
C VAL A 733 -39.16 3.10 -0.08
N PHE A 734 -38.42 3.55 -1.08
CA PHE A 734 -38.96 4.20 -2.27
C PHE A 734 -38.49 3.47 -3.52
N ALA A 735 -39.43 3.17 -4.42
CA ALA A 735 -39.12 2.66 -5.75
C ALA A 735 -38.91 3.82 -6.72
N ILE A 736 -37.77 3.80 -7.40
CA ILE A 736 -37.41 4.70 -8.48
C ILE A 736 -37.74 3.99 -9.79
N CYS A 737 -38.77 4.46 -10.49
CA CYS A 737 -39.12 3.96 -11.82
C CYS A 737 -38.40 4.79 -12.88
N ASN A 738 -37.66 4.15 -13.80
CA ASN A 738 -37.02 4.82 -14.94
C ASN A 738 -38.07 5.64 -15.73
N GLY A 739 -38.11 6.95 -15.49
CA GLY A 739 -38.93 7.92 -16.20
C GLY A 739 -40.38 8.16 -15.72
N SER A 740 -40.83 7.65 -14.56
CA SER A 740 -42.26 7.78 -14.16
C SER A 740 -42.57 8.25 -12.73
N GLY A 741 -41.56 8.57 -11.92
CA GLY A 741 -41.74 9.12 -10.57
C GLY A 741 -41.30 8.16 -9.45
N ILE A 742 -41.39 8.66 -8.21
CA ILE A 742 -40.99 7.98 -6.99
C ILE A 742 -42.25 7.44 -6.32
N LEU A 743 -42.33 6.14 -6.09
CA LEU A 743 -43.46 5.50 -5.41
C LEU A 743 -43.03 5.03 -4.02
N PRO A 744 -43.75 5.40 -2.95
CA PRO A 744 -43.50 4.82 -1.64
C PRO A 744 -43.84 3.32 -1.69
N SER A 745 -42.85 2.48 -1.36
CA SER A 745 -42.98 1.01 -1.35
C SER A 745 -43.41 0.48 0.02
N GLY A 746 -43.02 1.16 1.11
CA GLY A 746 -43.47 0.84 2.47
C GLY A 746 -42.76 1.65 3.56
N THR A 747 -43.32 1.63 4.78
CA THR A 747 -42.66 2.07 6.02
C THR A 747 -42.36 0.82 6.84
N LEU A 748 -41.11 0.65 7.28
CA LEU A 748 -40.65 -0.54 8.01
C LEU A 748 -40.04 -0.14 9.36
N GLY A 749 -40.27 -0.96 10.38
CA GLY A 749 -39.76 -0.82 11.74
C GLY A 749 -40.31 0.37 12.53
N ALA A 750 -40.61 0.16 13.81
CA ALA A 750 -41.02 1.21 14.74
C ALA A 750 -40.53 0.85 16.15
N TYR A 751 -39.22 1.00 16.38
CA TYR A 751 -38.66 0.96 17.73
C TYR A 751 -39.18 2.13 18.56
N GLY A 752 -39.20 1.95 19.88
CA GLY A 752 -39.74 2.92 20.80
C GLY A 752 -39.04 4.29 20.70
N PRO A 753 -39.64 5.33 21.27
CA PRO A 753 -39.04 6.64 21.29
C PRO A 753 -37.71 6.67 22.04
N ASN A 754 -36.75 7.44 21.51
CA ASN A 754 -35.35 7.58 21.96
C ASN A 754 -34.40 6.42 21.57
N GLU A 755 -34.86 5.41 20.85
CA GLU A 755 -34.02 4.30 20.38
C GLU A 755 -33.29 4.65 19.05
N GLN A 756 -33.71 5.74 18.42
CA GLN A 756 -33.15 6.32 17.18
C GLN A 756 -33.03 5.32 16.02
N PHE A 757 -34.02 4.44 15.86
CA PHE A 757 -34.05 3.55 14.70
C PHE A 757 -34.07 4.31 13.37
N GLY A 758 -33.29 3.81 12.40
CA GLY A 758 -33.01 4.49 11.14
C GLY A 758 -31.78 5.39 11.21
N PHE A 759 -30.96 5.31 12.26
CA PHE A 759 -29.73 6.09 12.40
C PHE A 759 -28.72 5.77 11.28
N ALA A 760 -28.58 4.48 10.96
CA ALA A 760 -27.82 3.97 9.83
C ALA A 760 -28.70 3.02 9.01
N VAL A 761 -28.49 3.00 7.70
CA VAL A 761 -29.16 2.09 6.78
C VAL A 761 -28.16 1.54 5.77
N ALA A 762 -28.33 0.28 5.37
CA ALA A 762 -27.55 -0.36 4.31
C ALA A 762 -28.46 -1.29 3.50
N GLY A 763 -28.11 -1.56 2.24
CA GLY A 763 -28.83 -2.48 1.37
C GLY A 763 -27.90 -3.47 0.69
N GLY A 764 -28.35 -4.72 0.54
CA GLY A 764 -27.56 -5.83 0.00
C GLY A 764 -28.29 -7.16 0.18
N ASP A 765 -27.93 -8.18 -0.60
CA ASP A 765 -28.56 -9.51 -0.61
C ASP A 765 -28.00 -10.40 0.51
N LEU A 766 -28.55 -10.26 1.72
CA LEU A 766 -27.96 -10.85 2.93
C LEU A 766 -28.11 -12.35 2.98
N ASP A 767 -29.25 -12.87 2.51
CA ASP A 767 -29.56 -14.30 2.48
C ASP A 767 -29.17 -14.99 1.16
N ALA A 768 -28.56 -14.24 0.22
CA ALA A 768 -28.09 -14.72 -1.06
C ALA A 768 -29.21 -15.33 -1.93
N ASP A 769 -30.44 -14.84 -1.79
CA ASP A 769 -31.59 -15.26 -2.59
C ASP A 769 -31.70 -14.55 -3.95
N GLY A 770 -30.80 -13.59 -4.20
CA GLY A 770 -30.75 -12.76 -5.40
C GLY A 770 -31.65 -11.53 -5.35
N ILE A 771 -32.31 -11.28 -4.22
CA ILE A 771 -33.17 -10.13 -3.97
C ILE A 771 -32.55 -9.32 -2.83
N PRO A 772 -32.31 -8.02 -3.03
CA PRO A 772 -31.69 -7.22 -1.98
C PRO A 772 -32.55 -7.10 -0.71
N ASP A 773 -31.88 -7.10 0.42
CA ASP A 773 -32.41 -6.86 1.76
C ASP A 773 -32.01 -5.48 2.29
N ILE A 774 -32.60 -5.10 3.42
CA ILE A 774 -32.35 -3.81 4.08
C ILE A 774 -31.92 -4.04 5.53
N LEU A 775 -30.85 -3.36 5.95
CA LEU A 775 -30.44 -3.24 7.34
C LEU A 775 -30.72 -1.85 7.87
N ALA A 776 -31.15 -1.76 9.14
CA ALA A 776 -31.32 -0.51 9.84
C ALA A 776 -30.83 -0.58 11.29
N GLY A 777 -30.08 0.44 11.70
CA GLY A 777 -29.50 0.55 13.04
C GLY A 777 -30.35 1.40 14.01
N ALA A 778 -30.32 1.02 15.28
CA ALA A 778 -30.90 1.71 16.43
C ALA A 778 -29.86 1.78 17.57
N PRO A 779 -28.84 2.66 17.49
CA PRO A 779 -27.72 2.70 18.42
C PRO A 779 -28.11 2.96 19.88
N PHE A 780 -29.32 3.46 20.13
CA PHE A 780 -29.79 3.78 21.48
C PHE A 780 -30.92 2.86 21.97
N HIS A 781 -31.18 1.74 21.29
CA HIS A 781 -32.18 0.76 21.72
C HIS A 781 -31.90 0.25 23.15
N GLY A 782 -32.92 0.29 24.02
CA GLY A 782 -32.82 -0.12 25.44
C GLY A 782 -32.93 1.01 26.50
N VAL A 783 -33.15 2.27 26.11
CA VAL A 783 -33.30 3.40 27.04
C VAL A 783 -34.75 3.61 27.50
N ASN A 784 -35.40 2.60 28.10
CA ASN A 784 -36.65 2.75 28.90
C ASN A 784 -37.10 1.49 29.70
N SER A 785 -36.33 0.40 29.72
CA SER A 785 -36.64 -0.77 30.58
C SER A 785 -35.91 -0.66 31.93
N ASN A 786 -36.62 -0.97 33.01
CA ASN A 786 -36.10 -1.00 34.38
C ASN A 786 -35.98 -2.47 34.81
N PRO A 787 -34.77 -3.03 35.08
CA PRO A 787 -33.49 -2.35 35.30
C PRO A 787 -32.73 -2.01 34.00
N PRO A 788 -31.84 -0.99 34.01
CA PRO A 788 -31.20 -0.45 32.81
C PRO A 788 -30.10 -1.38 32.26
N GLY A 789 -30.15 -1.66 30.96
CA GLY A 789 -29.08 -2.30 30.19
C GLY A 789 -29.18 -1.85 28.73
N ALA A 790 -28.47 -0.78 28.37
CA ALA A 790 -28.55 -0.08 27.09
C ALA A 790 -27.43 -0.53 26.14
N GLY A 791 -27.76 -1.11 25.00
CA GLY A 791 -26.74 -1.76 24.16
C GLY A 791 -26.76 -1.48 22.67
N GLY A 792 -27.78 -0.77 22.17
CA GLY A 792 -28.01 -0.62 20.72
C GLY A 792 -28.55 -1.89 20.06
N GLY A 793 -28.90 -1.80 18.77
CA GLY A 793 -29.49 -2.90 18.02
C GLY A 793 -29.55 -2.66 16.51
N ILE A 794 -29.78 -3.74 15.75
CA ILE A 794 -30.03 -3.70 14.31
C ILE A 794 -31.26 -4.54 13.95
N GLU A 795 -31.95 -4.14 12.89
CA GLU A 795 -33.07 -4.89 12.30
C GLU A 795 -32.82 -5.09 10.80
N ALA A 796 -33.12 -6.29 10.32
CA ALA A 796 -32.99 -6.69 8.92
C ALA A 796 -34.36 -6.98 8.32
N PHE A 797 -34.59 -6.55 7.09
CA PHE A 797 -35.85 -6.70 6.36
C PHE A 797 -35.61 -7.40 5.03
N GLY A 798 -36.23 -8.58 4.86
CA GLY A 798 -36.15 -9.34 3.62
C GLY A 798 -36.84 -8.64 2.45
N GLY A 799 -36.26 -8.67 1.25
CA GLY A 799 -36.88 -8.16 0.02
C GLY A 799 -38.18 -8.86 -0.35
N ASN A 800 -38.32 -10.12 0.07
CA ASN A 800 -39.55 -10.91 0.02
C ASN A 800 -40.33 -10.67 1.30
N ALA A 801 -41.60 -10.23 1.21
CA ALA A 801 -42.48 -9.85 2.33
C ALA A 801 -42.79 -10.96 3.38
N SER A 802 -41.96 -12.00 3.51
CA SER A 802 -42.11 -13.15 4.40
C SER A 802 -40.92 -13.39 5.34
N LEU A 803 -39.80 -12.65 5.25
CA LEU A 803 -38.70 -12.73 6.23
C LEU A 803 -38.68 -11.52 7.17
N SER A 804 -39.33 -11.68 8.34
CA SER A 804 -38.93 -10.95 9.54
C SER A 804 -37.67 -11.62 10.08
N LEU A 805 -36.51 -11.04 9.78
CA LEU A 805 -35.24 -11.50 10.34
C LEU A 805 -35.18 -11.06 11.82
N PRO A 806 -34.66 -11.88 12.75
CA PRO A 806 -34.68 -11.57 14.17
C PRO A 806 -33.98 -10.24 14.47
N SER A 807 -34.59 -9.40 15.33
CA SER A 807 -33.93 -8.22 15.90
C SER A 807 -32.72 -8.67 16.71
N LEU A 808 -31.54 -8.17 16.37
CA LEU A 808 -30.33 -8.42 17.16
C LEU A 808 -30.30 -7.42 18.31
N GLY A 809 -30.61 -7.91 19.51
CA GLY A 809 -30.05 -7.35 20.73
C GLY A 809 -28.67 -7.97 20.92
N GLY A 810 -27.63 -7.15 21.08
CA GLY A 810 -26.24 -7.61 21.07
C GLY A 810 -26.01 -8.86 21.94
N SER A 811 -25.65 -9.98 21.31
CA SER A 811 -25.35 -11.21 22.03
C SER A 811 -23.83 -11.33 22.24
N SER A 812 -23.35 -10.73 23.33
CA SER A 812 -22.34 -11.31 24.25
C SER A 812 -21.70 -10.26 25.17
N SER A 813 -21.80 -8.96 24.88
CA SER A 813 -21.71 -7.86 25.87
C SER A 813 -21.81 -6.46 25.23
N PRO A 814 -23.00 -5.96 24.85
CA PRO A 814 -23.14 -4.51 24.88
C PRO A 814 -23.09 -4.08 26.36
N ASN A 815 -21.98 -3.47 26.77
CA ASN A 815 -21.95 -2.76 28.03
C ASN A 815 -23.02 -1.66 27.97
N ALA A 816 -23.63 -1.35 29.11
CA ALA A 816 -24.58 -0.25 29.19
C ALA A 816 -23.95 1.05 28.62
N GLY A 817 -24.48 1.57 27.51
CA GLY A 817 -23.98 2.77 26.81
C GLY A 817 -23.24 2.52 25.49
N ASP A 818 -23.19 1.29 24.99
CA ASP A 818 -22.62 0.97 23.67
C ASP A 818 -23.58 1.38 22.54
N ASN A 819 -23.08 2.10 21.53
CA ASN A 819 -23.88 2.60 20.38
C ASN A 819 -23.97 1.56 19.25
N PHE A 820 -24.37 0.32 19.55
CA PHE A 820 -24.39 -0.75 18.57
C PHE A 820 -25.35 -0.47 17.41
N GLY A 821 -24.85 -0.48 16.17
CA GLY A 821 -25.64 -0.12 14.98
C GLY A 821 -25.49 1.34 14.56
N TYR A 822 -24.40 2.01 14.97
CA TYR A 822 -24.12 3.40 14.60
C TYR A 822 -23.76 3.55 13.11
N SER A 823 -23.06 2.57 12.55
CA SER A 823 -22.74 2.47 11.14
C SER A 823 -22.83 1.01 10.69
N LEU A 824 -23.09 0.77 9.42
CA LEU A 824 -23.38 -0.56 8.87
C LEU A 824 -22.66 -0.73 7.53
N ALA A 825 -22.07 -1.90 7.32
CA ALA A 825 -21.56 -2.32 6.03
C ALA A 825 -21.89 -3.80 5.79
N ILE A 826 -22.24 -4.12 4.54
CA ILE A 826 -22.52 -5.48 4.11
C ILE A 826 -21.28 -5.98 3.34
N LEU A 827 -20.78 -7.15 3.73
CA LEU A 827 -19.54 -7.76 3.26
C LEU A 827 -19.85 -9.02 2.48
N ASN A 828 -19.19 -9.20 1.33
CA ASN A 828 -19.37 -10.41 0.52
C ASN A 828 -18.57 -11.58 1.11
N ASN A 829 -19.29 -12.66 1.48
CA ASN A 829 -18.85 -14.04 1.75
C ASN A 829 -17.48 -14.20 2.49
N LEU A 830 -17.39 -13.71 3.73
CA LEU A 830 -16.19 -13.90 4.56
C LEU A 830 -16.07 -15.32 5.16
N ASP A 831 -17.16 -16.08 5.25
CA ASP A 831 -17.17 -17.39 5.93
C ASP A 831 -17.09 -18.60 4.97
N LEU A 832 -16.95 -18.36 3.66
CA LEU A 832 -16.95 -19.38 2.59
C LEU A 832 -18.22 -20.24 2.52
N ASN A 833 -19.28 -19.90 3.26
CA ASN A 833 -20.54 -20.65 3.27
C ASN A 833 -21.57 -20.08 2.28
N GLY A 834 -21.26 -18.96 1.62
CA GLY A 834 -22.09 -18.35 0.58
C GLY A 834 -23.08 -17.30 1.07
N SER A 835 -23.15 -17.02 2.38
CA SER A 835 -23.98 -15.93 2.95
C SER A 835 -23.14 -14.66 3.14
N GLN A 836 -23.77 -13.48 3.02
CA GLN A 836 -23.07 -12.22 3.28
C GLN A 836 -22.85 -12.02 4.79
N CYS A 837 -21.73 -11.38 5.14
CA CYS A 837 -21.43 -10.98 6.51
C CYS A 837 -21.76 -9.50 6.72
N ILE A 838 -21.95 -9.10 7.97
CA ILE A 838 -22.31 -7.73 8.33
C ILE A 838 -21.24 -7.19 9.26
N ALA A 839 -20.74 -5.99 8.98
CA ALA A 839 -19.97 -5.20 9.92
C ALA A 839 -20.85 -4.13 10.57
N ILE A 840 -20.69 -3.96 11.87
CA ILE A 840 -21.53 -3.10 12.72
C ILE A 840 -20.62 -2.21 13.56
N GLY A 841 -20.71 -0.90 13.35
CA GLY A 841 -19.93 0.09 14.07
C GLY A 841 -20.46 0.36 15.48
N ILE A 842 -19.54 0.46 16.44
CA ILE A 842 -19.80 0.73 17.85
C ILE A 842 -18.76 1.76 18.35
N PRO A 843 -18.89 3.05 17.96
CA PRO A 843 -17.92 4.08 18.33
C PRO A 843 -17.91 4.33 19.85
N GLY A 844 -16.70 4.48 20.40
CA GLY A 844 -16.47 4.79 21.80
C GLY A 844 -16.69 6.28 22.07
N LEU A 845 -17.60 6.62 22.99
CA LEU A 845 -17.93 8.02 23.32
C LEU A 845 -17.15 8.60 24.50
N THR A 846 -16.26 7.83 25.11
CA THR A 846 -15.49 8.27 26.28
C THR A 846 -14.00 8.07 26.06
N GLN A 847 -13.18 8.85 26.76
CA GLN A 847 -11.71 8.76 26.70
C GLN A 847 -11.15 7.42 27.16
N THR A 848 -11.98 6.54 27.73
CA THR A 848 -11.54 5.29 28.35
C THR A 848 -12.03 4.04 27.63
N VAL A 849 -12.97 4.17 26.68
CA VAL A 849 -13.55 3.05 25.95
C VAL A 849 -13.17 3.18 24.47
N PRO A 850 -12.41 2.23 23.90
CA PRO A 850 -12.11 2.24 22.48
C PRO A 850 -13.38 1.99 21.65
N GLY A 851 -13.47 2.62 20.49
CA GLY A 851 -14.47 2.24 19.49
C GLY A 851 -14.17 0.85 18.93
N ARG A 852 -15.19 0.18 18.37
CA ARG A 852 -15.05 -1.15 17.80
C ARG A 852 -15.97 -1.39 16.62
N VAL A 853 -15.63 -2.36 15.79
CA VAL A 853 -16.49 -2.90 14.73
C VAL A 853 -16.74 -4.37 15.05
N CYS A 854 -18.02 -4.75 15.07
CA CYS A 854 -18.48 -6.10 15.33
C CYS A 854 -18.86 -6.77 14.01
N PHE A 855 -18.37 -7.99 13.78
CA PHE A 855 -18.69 -8.78 12.59
C PHE A 855 -19.69 -9.87 12.92
N ASN A 856 -20.75 -9.99 12.12
CA ASN A 856 -21.79 -10.99 12.26
C ASN A 856 -21.97 -11.78 10.95
N THR A 857 -22.40 -13.03 11.08
CA THR A 857 -22.93 -13.82 9.95
C THR A 857 -24.22 -13.22 9.41
N GLY A 858 -24.60 -13.59 8.19
CA GLY A 858 -25.91 -13.28 7.63
C GLY A 858 -27.04 -14.14 8.22
N PRO A 859 -28.25 -14.03 7.66
CA PRO A 859 -29.38 -14.91 7.94
C PRO A 859 -29.03 -16.41 7.79
N PRO A 860 -29.67 -17.31 8.55
CA PRO A 860 -30.68 -17.04 9.58
C PRO A 860 -30.09 -16.81 10.98
N SER A 861 -28.78 -17.01 11.18
CA SER A 861 -28.16 -17.07 12.51
C SER A 861 -27.77 -15.72 13.09
N PHE A 862 -27.26 -14.81 12.25
CA PHE A 862 -26.67 -13.54 12.70
C PHE A 862 -25.69 -13.64 13.87
N ALA A 863 -25.03 -14.78 13.99
CA ALA A 863 -24.06 -15.03 15.05
C ALA A 863 -22.90 -14.05 14.92
N GLN A 864 -22.54 -13.42 16.03
CA GLN A 864 -21.31 -12.65 16.15
C GLN A 864 -20.12 -13.58 15.89
N ILE A 865 -19.19 -13.09 15.10
CA ILE A 865 -17.97 -13.77 14.73
C ILE A 865 -16.80 -13.19 15.56
N SER A 866 -16.60 -11.87 15.54
CA SER A 866 -15.59 -11.19 16.36
C SER A 866 -15.82 -9.68 16.45
N ASP A 867 -14.98 -9.03 17.26
CA ASP A 867 -14.83 -7.58 17.30
C ASP A 867 -13.39 -7.19 16.94
N ILE A 868 -13.25 -6.07 16.24
CA ILE A 868 -11.97 -5.37 16.06
C ILE A 868 -12.06 -4.02 16.77
N THR A 869 -11.02 -3.64 17.49
CA THR A 869 -11.04 -2.44 18.35
C THR A 869 -10.05 -1.39 17.87
N GLY A 870 -10.48 -0.13 17.92
CA GLY A 870 -9.62 1.03 17.76
C GLY A 870 -8.71 1.27 18.97
N GLY A 871 -8.03 2.43 18.96
CA GLY A 871 -7.28 2.90 20.11
C GLY A 871 -8.18 3.46 21.22
N VAL A 872 -7.65 3.60 22.42
CA VAL A 872 -8.39 4.22 23.51
C VAL A 872 -8.67 5.70 23.16
N GLY A 873 -9.94 6.10 23.15
CA GLY A 873 -10.36 7.48 22.89
C GLY A 873 -10.62 7.85 21.41
N ASP A 874 -10.61 6.90 20.48
CA ASP A 874 -11.22 7.09 19.15
C ASP A 874 -12.67 6.64 19.04
N GLU A 875 -13.40 7.31 18.15
CA GLU A 875 -14.73 6.90 17.69
C GLU A 875 -14.58 5.86 16.56
N TYR A 876 -13.68 4.88 16.71
CA TYR A 876 -13.48 3.81 15.72
C TYR A 876 -14.78 3.05 15.44
N GLY A 877 -15.09 2.86 14.15
CA GLY A 877 -16.39 2.34 13.70
C GLY A 877 -17.43 3.43 13.44
N THR A 878 -17.05 4.71 13.36
CA THR A 878 -17.97 5.81 13.01
C THR A 878 -18.46 5.74 11.57
N ALA A 879 -17.57 5.37 10.65
CA ALA A 879 -17.86 5.19 9.23
C ALA A 879 -17.13 3.95 8.72
N MET A 880 -17.69 3.30 7.70
CA MET A 880 -17.10 2.11 7.08
C MET A 880 -17.30 2.15 5.58
N ALA A 881 -16.30 1.67 4.82
CA ALA A 881 -16.41 1.46 3.38
C ALA A 881 -15.66 0.18 2.98
N VAL A 882 -16.29 -0.65 2.15
CA VAL A 882 -15.67 -1.84 1.59
C VAL A 882 -14.76 -1.40 0.44
N VAL A 883 -13.45 -1.66 0.57
CA VAL A 883 -12.47 -1.21 -0.44
C VAL A 883 -12.21 -2.27 -1.52
N GLY A 884 -12.60 -3.51 -1.26
CA GLY A 884 -12.34 -4.64 -2.16
C GLY A 884 -11.07 -5.38 -1.77
N ASP A 885 -10.67 -6.34 -2.58
CA ASP A 885 -9.50 -7.20 -2.32
C ASP A 885 -8.22 -6.50 -2.79
N ILE A 886 -7.54 -5.85 -1.87
CA ILE A 886 -6.25 -5.19 -2.10
C ILE A 886 -5.07 -6.11 -1.76
N THR A 887 -5.32 -7.25 -1.11
CA THR A 887 -4.28 -8.22 -0.72
C THR A 887 -4.10 -9.37 -1.72
N GLY A 888 -5.06 -9.56 -2.63
CA GLY A 888 -5.11 -10.64 -3.59
C GLY A 888 -5.54 -11.99 -2.99
N ASP A 889 -6.15 -12.00 -1.81
CA ASP A 889 -6.57 -13.22 -1.11
C ASP A 889 -8.02 -13.65 -1.43
N MET A 890 -8.64 -12.95 -2.39
CA MET A 890 -10.03 -13.06 -2.82
C MET A 890 -11.07 -12.62 -1.78
N ARG A 891 -10.67 -11.88 -0.74
CA ARG A 891 -11.57 -11.33 0.28
C ARG A 891 -11.52 -9.81 0.28
N PRO A 892 -12.65 -9.13 0.52
CA PRO A 892 -12.64 -7.69 0.57
C PRO A 892 -12.11 -7.15 1.91
N GLU A 893 -11.20 -6.19 1.84
CA GLU A 893 -10.79 -5.36 2.97
C GLU A 893 -11.84 -4.32 3.36
N LEU A 894 -11.77 -3.89 4.61
CA LEU A 894 -12.67 -2.88 5.19
C LEU A 894 -11.89 -1.64 5.62
N ALA A 895 -12.26 -0.47 5.09
CA ALA A 895 -11.84 0.81 5.63
C ALA A 895 -12.75 1.19 6.82
N VAL A 896 -12.15 1.51 7.96
CA VAL A 896 -12.86 1.91 9.18
C VAL A 896 -12.39 3.29 9.63
N GLY A 897 -13.36 4.20 9.77
CA GLY A 897 -13.14 5.56 10.24
C GLY A 897 -13.09 5.64 11.76
N ALA A 898 -12.10 6.35 12.27
CA ALA A 898 -11.84 6.60 13.68
C ALA A 898 -11.61 8.10 13.95
N PRO A 899 -12.62 8.95 13.68
CA PRO A 899 -12.53 10.36 14.07
C PRO A 899 -12.32 10.45 15.59
N ARG A 900 -11.46 11.35 16.05
CA ARG A 900 -11.08 11.43 17.46
C ARG A 900 -11.61 12.69 18.11
N ASN A 901 -12.31 12.49 19.23
CA ASN A 901 -12.50 13.53 20.22
C ASN A 901 -11.14 13.81 20.93
N PHE A 902 -10.92 15.05 21.36
CA PHE A 902 -9.79 15.49 22.21
C PHE A 902 -8.43 15.82 21.55
N GLY A 903 -8.42 16.23 20.27
CA GLY A 903 -7.27 16.94 19.69
C GLY A 903 -6.26 16.09 18.93
N ALA A 904 -6.54 14.81 18.66
CA ALA A 904 -5.87 14.06 17.60
C ALA A 904 -6.56 14.32 16.25
N ALA A 905 -5.91 14.02 15.13
CA ALA A 905 -6.41 14.40 13.82
C ALA A 905 -7.59 13.55 13.28
N GLY A 906 -7.94 12.46 13.96
CA GLY A 906 -8.71 11.35 13.38
C GLY A 906 -7.80 10.42 12.56
N GLU A 907 -8.27 9.21 12.28
CA GLU A 907 -7.53 8.19 11.54
C GLU A 907 -8.52 7.34 10.72
N VAL A 908 -8.07 6.80 9.59
CA VAL A 908 -8.74 5.71 8.90
C VAL A 908 -7.81 4.50 8.87
N ARG A 909 -8.34 3.32 9.21
CA ARG A 909 -7.59 2.07 9.12
C ARG A 909 -8.17 1.19 8.04
N ILE A 910 -7.30 0.58 7.25
CA ILE A 910 -7.66 -0.47 6.31
C ILE A 910 -7.34 -1.79 6.97
N GLU A 911 -8.37 -2.58 7.23
CA GLU A 911 -8.28 -3.83 7.98
C GLU A 911 -8.47 -5.00 7.01
N SER A 912 -7.50 -5.93 7.03
CA SER A 912 -7.71 -7.26 6.47
C SER A 912 -8.47 -8.10 7.46
N ILE A 913 -9.49 -8.79 6.97
CA ILE A 913 -10.39 -9.61 7.76
C ILE A 913 -10.01 -11.09 7.48
N ALA A 914 -9.20 -11.68 8.37
CA ALA A 914 -8.69 -13.04 8.19
C ALA A 914 -9.82 -14.09 8.25
N PRO A 915 -9.61 -15.34 7.77
CA PRO A 915 -10.58 -16.39 8.01
C PRO A 915 -10.76 -16.67 9.51
N ILE A 916 -11.97 -17.10 9.88
CA ILE A 916 -12.31 -17.56 11.22
C ILE A 916 -11.43 -18.77 11.54
N ASP A 917 -10.63 -18.67 12.59
CA ASP A 917 -9.86 -19.80 13.10
C ASP A 917 -10.82 -20.86 13.68
N ALA A 918 -10.45 -22.14 13.85
CA ALA A 918 -11.34 -23.16 14.40
C ALA A 918 -11.66 -22.95 15.89
N ALA A 919 -11.07 -21.93 16.54
CA ALA A 919 -11.53 -21.44 17.82
C ALA A 919 -12.70 -20.43 17.68
N GLY A 920 -13.13 -20.12 16.45
CA GLY A 920 -14.21 -19.19 16.17
C GLY A 920 -13.77 -17.72 16.22
N THR A 921 -12.46 -17.44 16.23
CA THR A 921 -11.92 -16.10 16.34
C THR A 921 -11.46 -15.60 14.99
N LEU A 922 -11.95 -14.42 14.62
CA LEU A 922 -11.53 -13.66 13.46
C LEU A 922 -10.29 -12.85 13.84
N GLY A 923 -9.16 -13.05 13.16
CA GLY A 923 -8.02 -12.15 13.24
C GLY A 923 -8.23 -10.96 12.30
N ALA A 924 -7.94 -9.74 12.77
CA ALA A 924 -7.83 -8.60 11.87
C ALA A 924 -6.43 -8.02 11.97
N VAL A 925 -5.88 -7.67 10.82
CA VAL A 925 -4.58 -7.02 10.70
C VAL A 925 -4.80 -5.68 10.03
N THR A 926 -4.42 -4.60 10.72
CA THR A 926 -4.36 -3.29 10.11
C THR A 926 -3.27 -3.30 9.05
N LEU A 927 -3.68 -3.21 7.79
CA LEU A 927 -2.80 -3.20 6.64
C LEU A 927 -2.22 -1.80 6.41
N LEU A 928 -3.07 -0.78 6.54
CA LEU A 928 -2.72 0.61 6.28
C LEU A 928 -3.40 1.52 7.30
N SER A 929 -2.72 2.61 7.66
CA SER A 929 -3.25 3.68 8.50
C SER A 929 -3.11 5.01 7.77
N ILE A 930 -4.22 5.74 7.70
CA ILE A 930 -4.31 7.07 7.08
C ILE A 930 -4.62 8.07 8.19
N PRO A 931 -3.62 8.76 8.74
CA PRO A 931 -3.85 9.77 9.77
C PRO A 931 -4.48 11.04 9.17
N GLY A 932 -5.29 11.73 9.96
CA GLY A 932 -5.77 13.06 9.62
C GLY A 932 -4.63 14.08 9.59
N VAL A 933 -4.82 15.15 8.81
CA VAL A 933 -3.76 16.16 8.57
C VAL A 933 -3.51 17.12 9.72
N SER A 934 -4.48 17.29 10.63
CA SER A 934 -4.35 18.20 11.78
C SER A 934 -5.25 17.79 12.93
N ALA A 935 -4.79 18.03 14.17
CA ALA A 935 -5.58 17.89 15.40
C ALA A 935 -7.03 18.41 15.25
N GLY A 936 -8.02 17.56 15.55
CA GLY A 936 -9.44 17.92 15.51
C GLY A 936 -10.06 18.00 14.11
N ALA A 937 -9.38 17.51 13.06
CA ALA A 937 -9.94 17.51 11.70
C ALA A 937 -11.11 16.54 11.47
N ASP A 938 -11.32 15.59 12.39
CA ASP A 938 -12.29 14.48 12.26
C ASP A 938 -12.09 13.64 10.99
N ALA A 939 -10.84 13.34 10.63
CA ALA A 939 -10.57 12.44 9.51
C ALA A 939 -11.23 11.07 9.75
N GLY A 940 -11.86 10.52 8.70
CA GLY A 940 -12.62 9.27 8.78
C GLY A 940 -14.07 9.45 9.21
N ARG A 941 -14.61 10.68 9.26
CA ARG A 941 -16.02 10.92 9.61
C ARG A 941 -17.00 10.42 8.55
N SER A 942 -16.57 10.39 7.29
CA SER A 942 -17.28 9.76 6.19
C SER A 942 -16.27 9.08 5.26
N LEU A 943 -16.68 7.96 4.67
CA LEU A 943 -15.85 7.13 3.79
C LEU A 943 -16.68 6.73 2.56
N ALA A 944 -16.05 6.68 1.39
CA ALA A 944 -16.63 6.08 0.18
C ALA A 944 -15.54 5.39 -0.63
N SER A 945 -15.84 4.21 -1.18
CA SER A 945 -14.96 3.42 -2.04
C SER A 945 -15.79 2.67 -3.09
N GLY A 946 -15.23 1.64 -3.72
CA GLY A 946 -15.87 0.85 -4.76
C GLY A 946 -15.73 1.41 -6.18
N VAL A 947 -14.88 2.43 -6.36
CA VAL A 947 -14.56 3.03 -7.65
C VAL A 947 -13.04 3.18 -7.76
N ASP A 948 -12.49 2.67 -8.85
CA ASP A 948 -11.11 2.91 -9.30
C ASP A 948 -11.06 4.25 -10.03
N VAL A 949 -10.45 5.25 -9.40
CA VAL A 949 -10.40 6.64 -9.88
C VAL A 949 -9.25 6.84 -10.86
N ASP A 950 -8.14 6.13 -10.70
CA ASP A 950 -6.95 6.32 -11.52
C ASP A 950 -6.69 5.23 -12.57
N GLY A 951 -7.52 4.17 -12.58
CA GLY A 951 -7.53 3.11 -13.57
C GLY A 951 -6.49 2.01 -13.31
N ASP A 952 -5.96 1.88 -12.08
CA ASP A 952 -4.95 0.87 -11.74
C ASP A 952 -5.53 -0.52 -11.45
N GLY A 953 -6.87 -0.63 -11.40
CA GLY A 953 -7.60 -1.87 -11.14
C GLY A 953 -7.97 -2.08 -9.66
N ILE A 954 -7.59 -1.17 -8.77
CA ILE A 954 -7.93 -1.18 -7.35
C ILE A 954 -8.92 -0.05 -7.05
N ASN A 955 -9.88 -0.29 -6.16
CA ASN A 955 -10.79 0.81 -5.78
C ASN A 955 -10.07 1.77 -4.84
N ASP A 956 -10.27 3.06 -5.06
CA ASP A 956 -9.73 4.12 -4.22
C ASP A 956 -10.63 4.43 -3.04
N LEU A 957 -10.10 5.21 -2.09
CA LEU A 957 -10.81 5.58 -0.88
C LEU A 957 -10.93 7.10 -0.75
N ALA A 958 -12.16 7.59 -0.75
CA ALA A 958 -12.47 8.97 -0.37
C ALA A 958 -12.73 9.08 1.14
N VAL A 959 -12.05 10.02 1.80
CA VAL A 959 -12.12 10.27 3.24
C VAL A 959 -12.53 11.71 3.50
N GLY A 960 -13.59 11.89 4.29
CA GLY A 960 -14.05 13.19 4.75
C GLY A 960 -13.50 13.60 6.12
N SER A 961 -13.08 14.86 6.25
CA SER A 961 -12.54 15.52 7.44
C SER A 961 -13.29 16.83 7.74
N PRO A 962 -14.55 16.79 8.20
CA PRO A 962 -15.43 17.94 8.24
C PRO A 962 -15.08 19.02 9.27
N GLN A 963 -14.14 18.77 10.17
CA GLN A 963 -13.71 19.75 11.18
C GLN A 963 -12.32 20.33 10.87
N GLU A 964 -11.77 20.03 9.69
CA GLU A 964 -10.49 20.61 9.27
C GLU A 964 -10.59 22.13 9.14
N ASN A 965 -9.57 22.82 9.67
CA ASN A 965 -9.57 24.27 9.86
C ASN A 965 -8.77 25.04 8.78
N THR A 966 -8.37 24.39 7.69
CA THR A 966 -7.43 24.91 6.69
C THR A 966 -7.87 26.23 6.04
N SER A 967 -9.16 26.39 5.72
CA SER A 967 -9.70 27.63 5.12
C SER A 967 -10.53 28.48 6.10
N GLY A 968 -10.57 28.09 7.38
CA GLY A 968 -11.41 28.69 8.42
C GLY A 968 -11.95 27.62 9.39
N PRO A 969 -12.49 28.02 10.56
CA PRO A 969 -13.00 27.08 11.56
C PRO A 969 -14.01 26.10 10.95
N ASN A 970 -13.80 24.79 11.11
CA ASN A 970 -14.67 23.71 10.63
C ASN A 970 -15.08 23.85 9.14
N ALA A 971 -14.20 24.41 8.31
CA ALA A 971 -14.46 24.54 6.88
C ALA A 971 -14.56 23.15 6.23
N GLY A 972 -13.73 22.21 6.69
CA GLY A 972 -13.74 20.81 6.31
C GLY A 972 -12.96 20.50 5.03
N ALA A 973 -12.68 19.22 4.79
CA ALA A 973 -11.95 18.74 3.61
C ALA A 973 -12.39 17.33 3.18
N VAL A 974 -12.07 16.95 1.95
CA VAL A 974 -12.13 15.58 1.43
C VAL A 974 -10.83 15.26 0.71
N ARG A 975 -10.29 14.05 0.93
CA ARG A 975 -9.13 13.53 0.20
C ARG A 975 -9.46 12.16 -0.39
N ILE A 976 -9.08 11.94 -1.64
CA ILE A 976 -9.14 10.63 -2.31
C ILE A 976 -7.73 10.05 -2.30
N TYR A 977 -7.60 8.84 -1.77
CA TYR A 977 -6.35 8.13 -1.61
C TYR A 977 -6.25 6.96 -2.59
N ARG A 978 -5.10 6.86 -3.26
CA ARG A 978 -4.70 5.69 -4.05
C ARG A 978 -4.38 4.54 -3.12
N LEU A 979 -5.17 3.47 -3.15
CA LEU A 979 -4.85 2.29 -2.37
C LEU A 979 -3.85 1.40 -3.14
N PRO A 980 -2.77 0.91 -2.49
CA PRO A 980 -1.80 0.05 -3.14
C PRO A 980 -2.29 -1.39 -3.29
N ALA A 981 -1.78 -2.09 -4.32
CA ALA A 981 -1.78 -3.56 -4.33
C ALA A 981 -0.80 -4.06 -3.27
N LEU A 982 -1.30 -4.71 -2.22
CA LEU A 982 -0.47 -5.21 -1.13
C LEU A 982 -0.14 -6.69 -1.37
N SER A 983 1.15 -7.01 -1.48
CA SER A 983 1.64 -8.38 -1.39
C SER A 983 2.02 -8.68 0.07
N GLN A 984 1.07 -9.07 0.93
CA GLN A 984 1.41 -9.45 2.31
C GLN A 984 1.38 -10.97 2.51
N PRO A 985 2.43 -11.56 3.14
CA PRO A 985 2.43 -12.91 3.68
C PRO A 985 1.62 -12.95 4.98
N VAL A 986 0.80 -13.98 5.16
CA VAL A 986 -0.17 -14.11 6.25
C VAL A 986 0.51 -14.35 7.62
N GLY A 987 0.36 -13.42 8.59
CA GLY A 987 0.30 -13.73 10.04
C GLY A 987 1.12 -12.86 11.03
N PRO A 988 0.57 -12.51 12.23
CA PRO A 988 1.17 -11.54 13.18
C PRO A 988 2.26 -12.11 14.09
N ALA A 989 3.23 -11.26 14.43
CA ALA A 989 4.28 -11.52 15.41
C ALA A 989 3.71 -11.48 16.85
N GLY A 990 3.81 -12.60 17.58
CA GLY A 990 3.58 -12.59 19.03
C GLY A 990 3.46 -13.97 19.70
N GLN A 991 4.59 -14.42 20.30
CA GLN A 991 4.71 -15.39 21.40
C GLN A 991 4.48 -16.89 21.08
N GLY A 992 5.58 -17.63 20.92
CA GLY A 992 5.65 -19.06 21.27
C GLY A 992 6.36 -19.95 20.25
N THR A 993 7.68 -20.14 20.45
CA THR A 993 8.61 -21.02 19.73
C THR A 993 8.77 -20.75 18.23
N GLY A 994 10.02 -20.47 17.82
CA GLY A 994 10.38 -20.45 16.40
C GLY A 994 9.97 -21.75 15.71
N ASP A 995 9.65 -21.62 14.43
CA ASP A 995 9.32 -22.66 13.46
C ASP A 995 7.80 -22.95 13.36
N GLY A 996 7.15 -22.41 12.31
CA GLY A 996 5.70 -22.47 12.06
C GLY A 996 5.13 -23.85 11.69
N PHE A 997 5.22 -24.83 12.58
CA PHE A 997 4.66 -26.18 12.40
C PHE A 997 3.46 -26.45 13.32
N CYS A 998 2.37 -27.02 12.78
CA CYS A 998 1.34 -27.70 13.59
C CYS A 998 1.76 -29.15 13.88
N SER A 999 1.16 -29.83 14.87
CA SER A 999 1.50 -31.25 15.18
C SER A 999 0.31 -32.20 14.97
N LEU A 1000 0.55 -33.31 14.27
CA LEU A 1000 -0.39 -34.40 14.02
C LEU A 1000 -0.08 -35.57 14.97
N THR A 1001 -1.07 -36.06 15.71
CA THR A 1001 -0.91 -37.20 16.66
C THR A 1001 -1.61 -38.45 16.14
N ILE A 1002 -0.88 -39.57 16.10
CA ILE A 1002 -1.38 -40.88 15.64
C ILE A 1002 -1.32 -41.88 16.80
N ASP A 1003 -2.48 -42.38 17.22
CA ASP A 1003 -2.61 -43.36 18.30
C ASP A 1003 -2.44 -44.82 17.82
N GLY A 1004 -1.73 -45.64 18.61
CA GLY A 1004 -1.58 -47.07 18.37
C GLY A 1004 -2.67 -47.89 19.06
N LEU A 1005 -3.54 -48.56 18.30
CA LEU A 1005 -4.49 -49.54 18.87
C LEU A 1005 -3.78 -50.84 19.34
N ASN A 1006 -4.26 -51.43 20.44
CA ASN A 1006 -3.70 -52.60 21.17
C ASN A 1006 -2.40 -52.35 21.97
N GLY A 1007 -2.24 -51.17 22.56
CA GLY A 1007 -1.15 -50.88 23.51
C GLY A 1007 0.20 -50.56 22.85
N GLY A 1008 0.20 -50.21 21.56
CA GLY A 1008 1.36 -49.67 20.86
C GLY A 1008 1.59 -48.18 21.17
N PRO A 1009 2.81 -47.65 20.97
CA PRO A 1009 3.14 -46.27 21.31
C PRO A 1009 2.50 -45.26 20.35
N THR A 1010 1.83 -44.24 20.91
CA THR A 1010 1.38 -43.03 20.21
C THR A 1010 2.59 -42.25 19.66
N ARG A 1011 2.48 -41.71 18.45
CA ARG A 1011 3.52 -40.86 17.84
C ARG A 1011 2.93 -39.53 17.37
N THR A 1012 3.61 -38.43 17.70
CA THR A 1012 3.28 -37.07 17.27
C THR A 1012 4.34 -36.58 16.28
N VAL A 1013 3.92 -35.96 15.18
CA VAL A 1013 4.82 -35.51 14.09
C VAL A 1013 4.44 -34.08 13.65
N PRO A 1014 5.41 -33.18 13.41
CA PRO A 1014 5.16 -31.83 12.90
C PRO A 1014 4.75 -31.82 11.41
N VAL A 1015 3.88 -30.89 11.02
CA VAL A 1015 3.35 -30.68 9.65
C VAL A 1015 3.34 -29.19 9.30
N ASP A 1016 3.70 -28.85 8.07
CA ASP A 1016 3.65 -27.48 7.51
C ASP A 1016 2.20 -27.03 7.34
N VAL A 1017 1.84 -25.90 7.94
CA VAL A 1017 0.50 -25.30 7.83
C VAL A 1017 0.33 -24.67 6.45
N GLY A 1018 -0.83 -24.86 5.82
CA GLY A 1018 -1.13 -24.22 4.53
C GLY A 1018 -0.72 -25.03 3.28
N LYS A 1019 -0.14 -26.22 3.42
CA LYS A 1019 0.24 -27.09 2.28
C LYS A 1019 -0.49 -28.44 2.31
N PRO A 1020 -0.94 -28.97 1.15
CA PRO A 1020 -1.43 -30.34 1.08
C PRO A 1020 -0.27 -31.32 1.30
N PHE A 1021 -0.56 -32.52 1.79
CA PHE A 1021 0.47 -33.55 1.96
C PHE A 1021 -0.08 -34.96 1.70
N THR A 1022 0.84 -35.85 1.36
CA THR A 1022 0.54 -37.25 1.08
C THR A 1022 1.25 -38.16 2.07
N LEU A 1023 0.51 -39.09 2.68
CA LEU A 1023 1.02 -40.00 3.70
C LEU A 1023 1.32 -41.37 3.10
N TYR A 1024 2.56 -41.84 3.26
CA TYR A 1024 2.99 -43.17 2.83
C TYR A 1024 3.42 -44.05 4.01
N TYR A 1025 3.16 -45.35 3.90
CA TYR A 1025 3.70 -46.39 4.78
C TYR A 1025 4.71 -47.24 4.03
N THR A 1026 5.84 -47.52 4.69
CA THR A 1026 6.87 -48.43 4.18
C THR A 1026 7.01 -49.60 5.15
N GLU A 1027 6.77 -50.82 4.68
CA GLU A 1027 7.02 -52.05 5.45
C GLU A 1027 8.52 -52.25 5.68
N PRO A 1028 8.95 -52.82 6.82
CA PRO A 1028 10.36 -53.10 7.06
C PRO A 1028 10.92 -54.08 6.03
N GLY A 1029 11.95 -53.65 5.31
CA GLY A 1029 12.68 -54.48 4.36
C GLY A 1029 12.12 -54.50 2.94
N ALA A 1030 11.07 -53.73 2.65
CA ALA A 1030 10.56 -53.52 1.29
C ALA A 1030 11.03 -52.16 0.70
N SER A 1031 11.26 -52.11 -0.61
CA SER A 1031 11.71 -50.89 -1.32
C SER A 1031 10.56 -49.99 -1.79
N GLY A 1032 9.31 -50.42 -1.63
CA GLY A 1032 8.12 -49.73 -2.13
C GLY A 1032 7.33 -49.01 -1.05
N ARG A 1033 6.77 -47.84 -1.39
CA ARG A 1033 5.88 -47.04 -0.52
C ARG A 1033 4.41 -47.36 -0.84
N VAL A 1034 3.58 -47.55 0.19
CA VAL A 1034 2.13 -47.72 0.05
C VAL A 1034 1.44 -46.42 0.44
N LEU A 1035 0.61 -45.88 -0.46
CA LEU A 1035 -0.18 -44.67 -0.19
C LEU A 1035 -1.28 -44.95 0.83
N LEU A 1036 -1.25 -44.26 1.96
CA LEU A 1036 -2.27 -44.36 3.00
C LEU A 1036 -3.40 -43.33 2.84
N GLY A 1037 -3.10 -42.16 2.27
CA GLY A 1037 -4.08 -41.11 2.01
C GLY A 1037 -3.45 -39.81 1.50
N ARG A 1038 -4.25 -38.99 0.80
CA ARG A 1038 -3.91 -37.65 0.33
C ARG A 1038 -4.79 -36.65 1.08
N PHE A 1039 -4.18 -35.68 1.73
CA PHE A 1039 -4.86 -34.70 2.58
C PHE A 1039 -4.72 -33.31 1.96
N GLY A 1040 -5.82 -32.56 1.94
CA GLY A 1040 -5.85 -31.17 1.48
C GLY A 1040 -5.12 -30.22 2.45
N VAL A 1041 -5.24 -28.92 2.20
CA VAL A 1041 -4.66 -27.89 3.07
C VAL A 1041 -5.24 -28.01 4.48
N VAL A 1042 -4.40 -28.29 5.47
CA VAL A 1042 -4.83 -28.38 6.88
C VAL A 1042 -4.79 -26.98 7.51
N PRO A 1043 -5.93 -26.45 8.01
CA PRO A 1043 -5.94 -25.18 8.74
C PRO A 1043 -5.28 -25.34 10.13
N SER A 1044 -4.90 -24.24 10.77
CA SER A 1044 -3.98 -24.17 11.93
C SER A 1044 -4.48 -24.73 13.27
N PHE A 1045 -5.18 -25.88 13.30
CA PHE A 1045 -5.66 -26.52 14.54
C PHE A 1045 -5.29 -28.00 14.58
N SER A 1046 -5.11 -28.55 15.79
CA SER A 1046 -4.78 -29.96 15.99
C SER A 1046 -6.00 -30.86 15.70
N GLU A 1047 -6.03 -31.54 14.57
CA GLU A 1047 -6.96 -32.64 14.32
C GLU A 1047 -6.32 -34.01 14.65
N THR A 1048 -7.10 -34.92 15.25
CA THR A 1048 -6.68 -36.30 15.55
C THR A 1048 -7.29 -37.27 14.55
N TYR A 1049 -6.46 -37.92 13.74
CA TYR A 1049 -6.88 -38.93 12.76
C TYR A 1049 -6.57 -40.35 13.28
N VAL A 1050 -7.58 -41.22 13.31
CA VAL A 1050 -7.44 -42.64 13.73
C VAL A 1050 -7.40 -43.53 12.48
N LEU A 1051 -6.26 -44.17 12.22
CA LEU A 1051 -6.07 -45.09 11.09
C LEU A 1051 -6.13 -46.58 11.52
N PRO A 1052 -6.53 -47.50 10.63
CA PRO A 1052 -6.58 -48.95 10.92
C PRO A 1052 -5.17 -49.56 11.15
N PRO A 1053 -5.06 -50.75 11.78
CA PRO A 1053 -3.82 -51.22 12.40
C PRO A 1053 -2.71 -51.60 11.40
N PHE A 1054 -1.48 -51.13 11.66
CA PHE A 1054 -0.26 -51.55 10.95
C PHE A 1054 0.83 -51.94 11.97
N ILE A 1055 1.38 -53.16 11.85
CA ILE A 1055 2.40 -53.68 12.77
C ILE A 1055 3.79 -53.42 12.20
N GLY A 1056 4.42 -52.35 12.72
CA GLY A 1056 5.87 -52.15 12.72
C GLY A 1056 6.50 -51.82 11.37
N GLY A 1057 6.32 -50.59 10.85
CA GLY A 1057 7.06 -50.03 9.70
C GLY A 1057 7.30 -48.53 9.85
N SER A 1058 7.92 -47.88 8.84
CA SER A 1058 8.28 -46.46 8.85
C SER A 1058 7.25 -45.64 8.08
N MET A 1059 6.75 -44.53 8.66
CA MET A 1059 5.92 -43.56 7.94
C MET A 1059 6.81 -42.53 7.26
N VAL A 1060 6.49 -42.19 6.00
CA VAL A 1060 7.24 -41.23 5.20
C VAL A 1060 6.27 -40.20 4.63
N PHE A 1061 6.62 -38.91 4.78
CA PHE A 1061 5.86 -37.77 4.30
C PHE A 1061 6.44 -37.27 2.98
N ASP A 1062 5.57 -36.91 2.04
CA ASP A 1062 5.97 -36.21 0.82
C ASP A 1062 5.15 -34.91 0.68
N PRO A 1063 5.78 -33.73 0.84
CA PRO A 1063 5.10 -32.44 0.79
C PRO A 1063 4.80 -31.96 -0.63
N VAL A 1064 5.18 -32.69 -1.68
CA VAL A 1064 4.94 -32.31 -3.07
C VAL A 1064 4.52 -33.52 -3.90
N ASP A 1065 3.20 -33.74 -4.02
CA ASP A 1065 2.64 -34.60 -5.07
C ASP A 1065 1.82 -33.71 -6.01
N PRO A 1066 2.32 -33.37 -7.22
CA PRO A 1066 1.75 -32.35 -8.11
C PRO A 1066 0.49 -32.80 -8.87
N SER A 1067 -0.18 -33.87 -8.43
CA SER A 1067 -1.33 -34.46 -9.13
C SER A 1067 -2.71 -33.98 -8.64
N ILE A 1068 -2.89 -32.69 -8.33
CA ILE A 1068 -4.18 -32.09 -7.97
C ILE A 1068 -4.57 -30.98 -8.96
N VAL A 1069 -5.49 -31.29 -9.87
CA VAL A 1069 -6.25 -30.31 -10.67
C VAL A 1069 -7.62 -30.14 -10.02
N CYS A 1070 -7.86 -28.99 -9.39
CA CYS A 1070 -9.22 -28.53 -9.07
C CYS A 1070 -9.62 -27.44 -10.07
N LEU A 1071 -10.49 -27.82 -11.01
CA LEU A 1071 -11.22 -26.92 -11.89
C LEU A 1071 -12.36 -26.25 -11.10
N TYR A 1072 -12.37 -24.91 -11.01
CA TYR A 1072 -13.58 -24.12 -10.76
C TYR A 1072 -13.55 -22.83 -11.57
N ASN A 1073 -14.24 -22.81 -12.71
CA ASN A 1073 -15.35 -21.87 -12.96
C ASN A 1073 -15.98 -22.13 -14.34
N THR A 1074 -17.29 -22.41 -14.37
CA THR A 1074 -18.33 -21.82 -15.25
C THR A 1074 -19.57 -22.72 -15.29
N PHE A 1075 -20.68 -22.22 -14.74
CA PHE A 1075 -22.02 -22.63 -15.15
C PHE A 1075 -22.32 -21.96 -16.50
N PHE A 1076 -22.32 -22.72 -17.61
CA PHE A 1076 -23.26 -22.62 -18.74
C PHE A 1076 -23.04 -23.82 -19.69
N ALA A 1077 -24.13 -24.31 -20.27
CA ALA A 1077 -24.30 -25.66 -20.82
C ALA A 1077 -23.52 -26.00 -22.12
N THR A 1078 -22.98 -27.23 -22.22
CA THR A 1078 -23.26 -28.30 -23.23
C THR A 1078 -22.19 -29.45 -23.19
N PRO A 1079 -22.48 -30.67 -23.72
CA PRO A 1079 -21.89 -31.92 -23.22
C PRO A 1079 -20.87 -32.61 -24.16
N SER A 1080 -19.73 -33.06 -23.61
CA SER A 1080 -19.05 -34.32 -24.00
C SER A 1080 -17.74 -34.52 -23.21
N CYS A 1081 -17.64 -35.57 -22.40
CA CYS A 1081 -16.37 -36.11 -21.88
C CYS A 1081 -16.11 -37.52 -22.48
N PRO A 1082 -14.85 -37.87 -22.83
CA PRO A 1082 -14.45 -39.25 -23.08
C PRO A 1082 -14.10 -39.99 -21.78
N THR A 1083 -14.47 -41.27 -21.73
CA THR A 1083 -14.27 -42.26 -20.66
C THR A 1083 -12.81 -42.68 -20.46
N VAL A 1084 -12.36 -42.81 -19.20
CA VAL A 1084 -11.12 -43.53 -18.82
C VAL A 1084 -11.48 -44.76 -17.97
N SER A 1085 -11.01 -45.95 -18.36
CA SER A 1085 -11.19 -47.21 -17.63
C SER A 1085 -9.95 -47.56 -16.79
N PRO A 1086 -10.07 -47.93 -15.51
CA PRO A 1086 -8.97 -48.54 -14.76
C PRO A 1086 -8.91 -50.07 -14.95
N VAL A 1087 -7.71 -50.62 -15.05
CA VAL A 1087 -7.41 -52.06 -14.98
C VAL A 1087 -6.80 -52.35 -13.60
N GLY A 1088 -7.29 -53.35 -12.88
CA GLY A 1088 -6.74 -53.76 -11.58
C GLY A 1088 -7.00 -55.24 -11.29
N ASP A 1089 -6.12 -55.85 -10.49
CA ASP A 1089 -6.18 -57.26 -10.09
C ASP A 1089 -7.01 -57.45 -8.82
N LEU A 1090 -7.88 -58.48 -8.77
CA LEU A 1090 -8.63 -58.88 -7.58
C LEU A 1090 -8.04 -60.18 -7.06
N VAL A 1091 -7.52 -60.15 -5.83
CA VAL A 1091 -6.96 -61.34 -5.17
C VAL A 1091 -8.06 -62.02 -4.36
N ALA A 1092 -8.52 -63.19 -4.81
CA ALA A 1092 -9.40 -64.05 -4.01
C ALA A 1092 -8.57 -65.10 -3.26
N SER A 1093 -8.67 -65.11 -1.93
CA SER A 1093 -8.07 -66.12 -1.07
C SER A 1093 -8.99 -67.34 -0.97
N VAL A 1094 -8.48 -68.53 -1.33
CA VAL A 1094 -9.05 -69.80 -0.88
C VAL A 1094 -7.96 -70.53 -0.11
N ALA A 1095 -8.32 -71.09 1.05
CA ALA A 1095 -7.39 -71.70 1.98
C ALA A 1095 -6.47 -72.73 1.28
N GLY A 1096 -5.19 -72.38 1.09
CA GLY A 1096 -4.18 -73.26 0.52
C GLY A 1096 -3.23 -72.65 -0.53
N GLY A 1097 -3.49 -71.45 -1.06
CA GLY A 1097 -2.54 -70.73 -1.92
C GLY A 1097 -3.20 -69.67 -2.82
N THR A 1098 -2.45 -68.61 -3.16
CA THR A 1098 -2.92 -67.46 -3.96
C THR A 1098 -2.64 -67.68 -5.45
N THR A 1099 -3.61 -67.44 -6.34
CA THR A 1099 -3.39 -67.33 -7.80
C THR A 1099 -4.14 -66.09 -8.33
N THR A 1100 -3.49 -65.28 -9.16
CA THR A 1100 -3.99 -63.99 -9.67
C THR A 1100 -4.51 -64.11 -11.10
N PHE A 1101 -5.64 -63.46 -11.44
CA PHE A 1101 -6.15 -63.31 -12.81
C PHE A 1101 -6.46 -61.83 -13.12
N PRO A 1102 -6.08 -61.31 -14.30
CA PRO A 1102 -6.48 -59.97 -14.72
C PRO A 1102 -7.93 -59.97 -15.28
N PHE A 1103 -8.73 -58.96 -14.93
CA PHE A 1103 -10.03 -58.69 -15.57
C PHE A 1103 -10.19 -57.19 -15.89
N GLN A 1104 -11.12 -56.85 -16.78
CA GLN A 1104 -11.51 -55.48 -17.07
C GLN A 1104 -12.92 -55.18 -16.55
N LEU A 1105 -13.09 -53.99 -15.98
CA LEU A 1105 -14.36 -53.51 -15.41
C LEU A 1105 -14.81 -52.29 -16.24
N THR A 1106 -16.00 -52.35 -16.82
CA THR A 1106 -16.56 -51.25 -17.63
C THR A 1106 -17.79 -50.68 -16.93
N MET A 1107 -17.73 -49.41 -16.50
CA MET A 1107 -18.92 -48.68 -16.04
C MET A 1107 -19.63 -48.04 -17.24
N GLN A 1108 -20.94 -48.25 -17.38
CA GLN A 1108 -21.78 -47.48 -18.31
C GLN A 1108 -22.58 -46.43 -17.53
N GLY A 1109 -22.77 -45.26 -18.16
CA GLY A 1109 -23.05 -43.97 -17.53
C GLY A 1109 -24.31 -43.84 -16.65
N ILE A 1110 -24.34 -42.72 -15.91
CA ILE A 1110 -25.40 -42.33 -14.97
C ILE A 1110 -26.60 -41.80 -15.77
N ALA A 1111 -27.79 -42.38 -15.55
CA ALA A 1111 -29.04 -41.88 -16.14
C ALA A 1111 -29.83 -41.04 -15.13
N TYR A 1112 -30.18 -39.81 -15.52
CA TYR A 1112 -31.02 -38.90 -14.73
C TYR A 1112 -32.48 -39.02 -15.16
N LYS A 1113 -33.40 -39.17 -14.22
CA LYS A 1113 -34.85 -39.11 -14.47
C LYS A 1113 -35.43 -37.83 -13.84
N PRO A 1114 -36.16 -36.99 -14.60
CA PRO A 1114 -36.72 -35.77 -14.05
C PRO A 1114 -38.02 -36.06 -13.29
N THR A 1115 -38.18 -35.44 -12.13
CA THR A 1115 -39.45 -35.33 -11.41
C THR A 1115 -39.71 -33.87 -11.05
N THR A 1116 -40.97 -33.54 -10.74
CA THR A 1116 -41.51 -32.18 -10.57
C THR A 1116 -40.98 -31.39 -9.36
N GLY A 1117 -39.85 -31.79 -8.77
CA GLY A 1117 -39.16 -31.09 -7.68
C GLY A 1117 -37.64 -31.29 -7.67
N GLY A 1118 -37.02 -31.63 -8.81
CA GLY A 1118 -35.57 -31.85 -8.93
C GLY A 1118 -35.19 -33.30 -9.29
N TYR A 1119 -33.90 -33.52 -9.59
CA TYR A 1119 -33.32 -34.81 -10.01
C TYR A 1119 -32.88 -35.66 -8.81
N VAL A 1120 -33.17 -36.97 -8.82
CA VAL A 1120 -32.65 -37.95 -7.84
C VAL A 1120 -31.66 -38.88 -8.53
N ILE A 1121 -30.48 -39.07 -7.95
CA ILE A 1121 -29.48 -40.07 -8.37
C ILE A 1121 -29.82 -41.41 -7.69
N SER A 1122 -30.12 -42.47 -8.45
CA SER A 1122 -30.26 -43.82 -7.91
C SER A 1122 -29.04 -44.67 -8.31
N ASN A 1123 -28.23 -45.12 -7.34
CA ASN A 1123 -27.08 -46.00 -7.61
C ASN A 1123 -27.55 -47.42 -7.95
N ALA A 1124 -27.31 -47.87 -9.18
CA ALA A 1124 -27.30 -49.28 -9.55
C ALA A 1124 -26.12 -49.54 -10.49
N VAL A 1125 -25.02 -50.09 -9.96
CA VAL A 1125 -23.90 -50.58 -10.77
C VAL A 1125 -24.22 -52.01 -11.20
N SER A 1126 -24.38 -52.25 -12.50
CA SER A 1126 -24.46 -53.61 -13.06
C SER A 1126 -23.08 -54.08 -13.50
N LEU A 1127 -22.58 -55.16 -12.90
CA LEU A 1127 -21.31 -55.80 -13.27
C LEU A 1127 -21.54 -56.84 -14.38
N LYS A 1128 -20.77 -56.77 -15.46
CA LYS A 1128 -20.73 -57.81 -16.50
C LYS A 1128 -19.30 -58.31 -16.66
N VAL A 1129 -19.07 -59.57 -16.26
CA VAL A 1129 -17.78 -60.24 -16.43
C VAL A 1129 -17.78 -60.93 -17.81
N GLN A 1130 -16.85 -60.58 -18.69
CA GLN A 1130 -16.58 -61.33 -19.92
C GLN A 1130 -15.31 -62.16 -19.72
N THR A 1131 -15.47 -63.48 -19.69
CA THR A 1131 -14.35 -64.43 -19.77
C THR A 1131 -14.26 -64.99 -21.20
N PRO A 1132 -13.11 -65.54 -21.63
CA PRO A 1132 -13.11 -66.79 -22.38
C PRO A 1132 -13.61 -67.94 -21.50
#